data_AF-A0A850A3W4-F1
#
_entry.id   AF-A0A850A3W4-F1
#
_cell.length_a   1.000
_cell.length_b   1.000
_cell.length_c   1.000
_cell.angle_alpha   90.00
_cell.angle_beta   90.00
_cell.angle_gamma   90.00
#
_symmetry.space_group_name_H-M   'P 1'
#
loop_
_entity.id
_entity.type
_entity.pdbx_description
1 polymer ?
#
loop_
_entity_poly.entity_id
_entity_poly.type
_entity_poly.pdbx_seq_one_letter_code
_entity_poly.pdbx_strand_id
1 'polypeptide(L)'
;MSRYIATRAIRGANALVMEAEVMLDKALADKGPDAPVAFPNTAYYLPVIYAITATEAATLGDLRPALAHARELLHPVPAGKHWTPYLGETLDSGMATLLAAEVIEAIRFVYNLQPEPFPGFELAGGTHYSGNGNGLAGHLNGPIDDVQLRTWGIKLVDGRMPGFAAIVGCAKSNEVAVQIVKELQQRNILIFLSGNVNGRSIIHQLQEEGVTLGYDTYTVPFGTDTLSAVYALGVAARSALTFGGLKAGQARDILLYNRERVFAFVLALGEVDDLKYAAAAGAINFGFPVIADTVIPEILPTGVTTYEHVVSLPWNEIEGKDDLEKAERLVQKCIEVRGVKIKMANVPVPVPYGSAFEGEVVRKADMRVEFGGKYSRCFEYLHMVPLGAISDGVVEVVGPEFSEIPDQGAMDMGIVVEVAGRKMQEDFEPVLERQIHYFVNGASGIQHIGQRDIAWIRIAKSATEKGFNLKHFGAILHARLHADFGAIVDKVKVTIYTKPDEFAKHLDNARDAYDHRNKRLANLTDDAVDEFFSCTLCQSFAPNHVCIVSPERLGLCGAYNWLDCKASYNINPTGPNQPIKLGKMLDPVKGYWSGTLDYAKVGSHGVIQDVSMYSIMENPMTACLTADTEVLVNGKLVDLGDFVEAQPERMEEDQRLMTLDGQGKLVASKLLGVHKNPAPPHLIRIQTKSGQRLTLTPNHEVAVDRWEQNGHGPWARADALQPGDQVYTVKHNIDSTQTRVLSHAAGRVLAELPESYTVLGASTLFHYKTGRSRPTTDQMRAVIEEAPETKTILAPYLESDFFLDTITSVETIESAGRYEHVYNLSLLDVNSYIANGIHVKNCGCFECIVMVIPEVNGVMVLSREDTGMTPAGMKFSTLAGMAGGGVQTPGVMGVGKFYLVSPKFISADGGFKRVVWMSSVLKETMAAELQAVAEREGDPGLVDRIATGNDLSDVDDLIQWLEEKQHPVLKMGPIGAAGEEDVVAQAEAVAEKAVAKAEPVAAPAPPPAPTPKPAAP
;
A
#
# COMPACT_ATOMS: atom_id res chain seq x y z
N MET A 1 41.39 3.94 -21.30
CA MET A 1 40.91 2.75 -20.56
C MET A 1 42.05 2.16 -19.77
N SER A 2 41.77 1.53 -18.62
CA SER A 2 42.79 0.94 -17.78
C SER A 2 42.96 -0.56 -18.07
N ARG A 3 44.15 -0.94 -18.56
CA ARG A 3 44.51 -2.36 -18.72
C ARG A 3 44.60 -3.07 -17.36
N TYR A 4 44.98 -2.34 -16.31
CA TYR A 4 45.04 -2.87 -14.96
C TYR A 4 43.65 -3.30 -14.46
N ILE A 5 42.62 -2.44 -14.62
CA ILE A 5 41.24 -2.79 -14.25
C ILE A 5 40.78 -4.02 -15.03
N ALA A 6 40.92 -4.01 -16.36
CA ALA A 6 40.53 -5.15 -17.19
C ALA A 6 41.22 -6.45 -16.77
N THR A 7 42.53 -6.42 -16.51
CA THR A 7 43.28 -7.57 -16.00
C THR A 7 42.80 -8.06 -14.63
N ARG A 8 42.46 -7.16 -13.69
CA ARG A 8 41.96 -7.52 -12.34
C ARG A 8 40.54 -8.10 -12.42
N ALA A 9 39.64 -7.40 -13.11
CA ALA A 9 38.24 -7.78 -13.28
C ALA A 9 38.08 -9.11 -14.04
N ILE A 10 38.75 -9.28 -15.18
CA ILE A 10 38.70 -10.52 -15.97
C ILE A 10 39.29 -11.70 -15.18
N ARG A 11 40.33 -11.47 -14.37
CA ARG A 11 40.89 -12.51 -13.48
C ARG A 11 39.93 -12.86 -12.34
N GLY A 12 39.29 -11.87 -11.71
CA GLY A 12 38.28 -12.08 -10.68
C GLY A 12 37.06 -12.84 -11.20
N ALA A 13 36.56 -12.48 -12.39
CA ALA A 13 35.47 -13.17 -13.08
C ALA A 13 35.80 -14.65 -13.35
N ASN A 14 36.97 -14.92 -13.95
CA ASN A 14 37.43 -16.29 -14.21
C ASN A 14 37.54 -17.11 -12.91
N ALA A 15 38.05 -16.52 -11.82
CA ALA A 15 38.14 -17.19 -10.54
C ALA A 15 36.75 -17.48 -9.93
N LEU A 16 35.84 -16.50 -9.93
CA LEU A 16 34.52 -16.65 -9.31
C LEU A 16 33.61 -17.62 -10.07
N VAL A 17 33.66 -17.64 -11.41
CA VAL A 17 32.90 -18.63 -12.20
C VAL A 17 33.42 -20.04 -11.92
N MET A 18 34.73 -20.25 -11.81
CA MET A 18 35.30 -21.56 -11.44
C MET A 18 34.95 -21.96 -10.00
N GLU A 19 34.89 -21.01 -9.06
CA GLU A 19 34.44 -21.25 -7.69
C GLU A 19 32.95 -21.63 -7.66
N ALA A 20 32.10 -20.92 -8.41
CA ALA A 20 30.67 -21.21 -8.55
C ALA A 20 30.41 -22.59 -9.18
N GLU A 21 31.20 -22.99 -10.20
CA GLU A 21 31.13 -24.32 -10.80
C GLU A 21 31.46 -25.42 -9.78
N VAL A 22 32.55 -25.26 -9.02
CA VAL A 22 32.96 -26.22 -7.97
C VAL A 22 31.95 -26.26 -6.81
N MET A 23 31.41 -25.12 -6.41
CA MET A 23 30.34 -25.04 -5.41
C MET A 23 29.04 -25.69 -5.90
N LEU A 24 28.67 -25.52 -7.17
CA LEU A 24 27.46 -26.09 -7.74
C LEU A 24 27.58 -27.61 -7.90
N ASP A 25 28.68 -28.12 -8.48
CA ASP A 25 28.90 -29.56 -8.60
C ASP A 25 28.95 -30.25 -7.23
N LYS A 26 29.52 -29.59 -6.21
CA LYS A 26 29.45 -30.06 -4.82
C LYS A 26 28.01 -30.03 -4.28
N ALA A 27 27.28 -28.93 -4.43
CA ALA A 27 25.91 -28.81 -3.93
C ALA A 27 24.99 -29.86 -4.57
N LEU A 28 25.15 -30.12 -5.86
CA LEU A 28 24.42 -31.16 -6.59
C LEU A 28 24.78 -32.58 -6.11
N ALA A 29 26.00 -32.83 -5.66
CA ALA A 29 26.40 -34.10 -5.05
C ALA A 29 25.92 -34.24 -3.58
N ASP A 30 25.94 -33.16 -2.81
CA ASP A 30 25.54 -33.11 -1.39
C ASP A 30 24.00 -33.12 -1.21
N LYS A 31 23.24 -32.55 -2.16
CA LYS A 31 21.80 -32.24 -2.02
C LYS A 31 20.92 -32.83 -3.14
N GLY A 32 21.49 -33.20 -4.28
CA GLY A 32 20.76 -33.61 -5.48
C GLY A 32 20.35 -32.43 -6.39
N PRO A 33 19.95 -32.68 -7.64
CA PRO A 33 19.55 -31.64 -8.59
C PRO A 33 18.22 -30.97 -8.22
N ASP A 34 17.27 -31.73 -7.67
CA ASP A 34 15.91 -31.27 -7.36
C ASP A 34 15.84 -30.45 -6.05
N ALA A 35 16.98 -30.16 -5.41
CA ALA A 35 17.03 -29.35 -4.20
C ALA A 35 16.58 -27.90 -4.53
N PRO A 36 15.59 -27.34 -3.82
CA PRO A 36 14.97 -26.06 -4.18
C PRO A 36 15.92 -24.89 -3.95
N VAL A 37 15.83 -23.91 -4.84
CA VAL A 37 16.59 -22.65 -4.83
C VAL A 37 15.60 -21.51 -4.93
N ALA A 38 15.60 -20.61 -3.94
CA ALA A 38 14.79 -19.40 -3.95
C ALA A 38 15.44 -18.29 -3.11
N PHE A 39 15.21 -17.04 -3.50
CA PHE A 39 15.36 -15.89 -2.62
C PHE A 39 14.01 -15.59 -1.93
N PRO A 40 14.02 -14.98 -0.73
CA PRO A 40 12.81 -14.66 0.03
C PRO A 40 11.83 -13.78 -0.76
N ASN A 41 10.55 -14.16 -0.74
CA ASN A 41 9.42 -13.30 -1.07
C ASN A 41 9.57 -12.51 -2.39
N THR A 42 10.10 -13.16 -3.44
CA THR A 42 10.23 -12.58 -4.78
C THR A 42 9.58 -13.46 -5.85
N ALA A 43 8.91 -12.82 -6.81
CA ALA A 43 8.33 -13.46 -8.00
C ALA A 43 9.32 -13.55 -9.17
N TYR A 44 10.59 -13.18 -8.97
CA TYR A 44 11.61 -13.03 -10.01
C TYR A 44 12.77 -14.03 -9.86
N TYR A 45 12.51 -15.20 -9.24
CA TYR A 45 13.46 -16.31 -9.06
C TYR A 45 14.79 -15.85 -8.44
N LEU A 46 15.89 -15.94 -9.22
CA LEU A 46 17.16 -15.27 -8.95
C LEU A 46 17.19 -13.99 -9.83
N PRO A 47 17.01 -12.79 -9.24
CA PRO A 47 16.71 -11.57 -9.96
C PRO A 47 17.61 -11.15 -11.12
N VAL A 48 18.93 -11.27 -11.00
CA VAL A 48 19.88 -10.85 -12.05
C VAL A 48 19.91 -11.88 -13.16
N ILE A 49 19.98 -13.17 -12.82
CA ILE A 49 19.89 -14.29 -13.77
C ILE A 49 18.59 -14.20 -14.56
N TYR A 50 17.43 -14.16 -13.88
CA TYR A 50 16.12 -14.11 -14.53
C TYR A 50 15.99 -12.89 -15.46
N ALA A 51 16.37 -11.70 -15.00
CA ALA A 51 16.30 -10.49 -15.82
C ALA A 51 17.16 -10.58 -17.09
N ILE A 52 18.38 -11.12 -17.00
CA ILE A 52 19.34 -11.16 -18.12
C ILE A 52 19.11 -12.34 -19.06
N THR A 53 18.81 -13.54 -18.55
CA THR A 53 18.76 -14.79 -19.35
C THR A 53 17.36 -15.38 -19.53
N ALA A 54 16.34 -14.85 -18.85
CA ALA A 54 15.01 -15.47 -18.71
C ALA A 54 15.02 -16.89 -18.11
N THR A 55 16.07 -17.25 -17.36
CA THR A 55 16.14 -18.57 -16.69
C THR A 55 15.38 -18.54 -15.36
N GLU A 56 14.30 -19.31 -15.30
CA GLU A 56 13.46 -19.49 -14.10
C GLU A 56 14.11 -20.50 -13.14
N ALA A 57 15.20 -20.08 -12.50
CA ALA A 57 15.99 -20.94 -11.62
C ALA A 57 15.26 -21.22 -10.30
N ALA A 58 14.72 -22.43 -10.15
CA ALA A 58 13.95 -22.88 -8.97
C ALA A 58 14.61 -24.06 -8.23
N THR A 59 15.61 -24.72 -8.82
CA THR A 59 16.37 -25.82 -8.24
C THR A 59 17.88 -25.65 -8.47
N LEU A 60 18.71 -26.43 -7.77
CA LEU A 60 20.15 -26.50 -8.05
C LEU A 60 20.44 -26.96 -9.49
N GLY A 61 19.58 -27.80 -10.08
CA GLY A 61 19.70 -28.22 -11.48
C GLY A 61 19.67 -27.04 -12.46
N ASP A 62 18.78 -26.07 -12.22
CA ASP A 62 18.54 -24.91 -13.08
C ASP A 62 19.67 -23.86 -13.03
N LEU A 63 20.60 -23.98 -12.09
CA LEU A 63 21.79 -23.13 -12.01
C LEU A 63 22.86 -23.52 -13.06
N ARG A 64 22.78 -24.73 -13.64
CA ARG A 64 23.73 -25.16 -14.69
C ARG A 64 23.64 -24.31 -15.96
N PRO A 65 22.46 -24.02 -16.54
CA PRO A 65 22.32 -23.03 -17.63
C PRO A 65 22.90 -21.66 -17.31
N ALA A 66 22.68 -21.15 -16.09
CA ALA A 66 23.17 -19.82 -15.69
C ALA A 66 24.71 -19.77 -15.65
N LEU A 67 25.37 -20.79 -15.09
CA LEU A 67 26.84 -20.87 -15.12
C LEU A 67 27.39 -21.16 -16.52
N ALA A 68 26.71 -21.96 -17.34
CA ALA A 68 27.11 -22.18 -18.73
C ALA A 68 27.15 -20.85 -19.50
N HIS A 69 26.12 -20.01 -19.36
CA HIS A 69 26.11 -18.68 -19.98
C HIS A 69 27.14 -17.72 -19.36
N ALA A 70 27.34 -17.75 -18.05
CA ALA A 70 28.44 -17.00 -17.41
C ALA A 70 29.81 -17.40 -17.98
N ARG A 71 30.02 -18.68 -18.32
CA ARG A 71 31.24 -19.19 -18.94
C ARG A 71 31.42 -18.75 -20.39
N GLU A 72 30.34 -18.57 -21.16
CA GLU A 72 30.38 -18.00 -22.51
C GLU A 72 30.84 -16.54 -22.53
N LEU A 73 30.58 -15.80 -21.44
CA LEU A 73 30.94 -14.39 -21.25
C LEU A 73 32.37 -14.18 -20.69
N LEU A 74 33.13 -15.25 -20.44
CA LEU A 74 34.52 -15.14 -19.94
C LEU A 74 35.53 -14.90 -21.06
N HIS A 75 36.32 -13.84 -20.90
CA HIS A 75 37.40 -13.46 -21.83
C HIS A 75 38.80 -13.77 -21.29
N PRO A 76 39.82 -13.87 -22.18
CA PRO A 76 41.22 -13.99 -21.76
C PRO A 76 41.78 -12.68 -21.19
N VAL A 77 42.71 -12.78 -20.23
CA VAL A 77 43.35 -11.61 -19.60
C VAL A 77 44.17 -10.79 -20.63
N PRO A 78 44.00 -9.44 -20.69
CA PRO A 78 44.65 -8.59 -21.70
C PRO A 78 46.18 -8.73 -21.81
N ALA A 79 46.62 -9.05 -23.03
CA ALA A 79 47.98 -9.44 -23.38
C ALA A 79 49.06 -8.40 -23.00
N GLY A 80 50.29 -8.89 -22.78
CA GLY A 80 51.43 -8.07 -22.35
C GLY A 80 51.79 -6.90 -23.27
N LYS A 81 51.52 -7.02 -24.57
CA LYS A 81 51.81 -6.07 -25.65
C LYS A 81 50.73 -6.21 -26.73
N HIS A 82 50.52 -5.17 -27.54
CA HIS A 82 49.61 -5.19 -28.71
C HIS A 82 48.17 -5.65 -28.40
N TRP A 83 47.56 -5.11 -27.34
CA TRP A 83 46.19 -5.46 -26.92
C TRP A 83 45.09 -4.74 -27.72
N THR A 84 43.91 -5.37 -27.79
CA THR A 84 42.65 -4.82 -28.33
C THR A 84 41.92 -3.90 -27.33
N PRO A 85 40.89 -3.15 -27.76
CA PRO A 85 40.01 -2.40 -26.85
C PRO A 85 39.10 -3.33 -26.01
N TYR A 86 39.55 -3.64 -24.80
CA TYR A 86 38.97 -4.63 -23.88
C TYR A 86 37.72 -4.17 -23.09
N LEU A 87 36.94 -3.16 -23.53
CA LEU A 87 35.79 -2.69 -22.72
C LEU A 87 34.68 -3.74 -22.66
N GLY A 88 34.23 -4.23 -23.83
CA GLY A 88 33.27 -5.33 -23.91
C GLY A 88 33.78 -6.57 -23.19
N GLU A 89 35.02 -6.99 -23.47
CA GLU A 89 35.69 -8.13 -22.83
C GLU A 89 35.66 -8.05 -21.27
N THR A 90 35.83 -6.85 -20.71
CA THR A 90 35.77 -6.57 -19.26
C THR A 90 34.33 -6.55 -18.74
N LEU A 91 33.39 -6.01 -19.50
CA LEU A 91 31.98 -5.88 -19.14
C LEU A 91 31.23 -7.21 -19.24
N ASP A 92 31.48 -8.02 -20.25
CA ASP A 92 31.00 -9.39 -20.38
C ASP A 92 31.47 -10.22 -19.18
N SER A 93 32.76 -10.16 -18.86
CA SER A 93 33.34 -10.80 -17.67
C SER A 93 32.73 -10.24 -16.37
N GLY A 94 32.38 -8.95 -16.35
CA GLY A 94 31.63 -8.33 -15.25
C GLY A 94 30.24 -8.94 -15.09
N MET A 95 29.51 -9.17 -16.19
CA MET A 95 28.20 -9.84 -16.17
C MET A 95 28.33 -11.32 -15.74
N ALA A 96 29.34 -12.05 -16.24
CA ALA A 96 29.67 -13.40 -15.78
C ALA A 96 29.88 -13.45 -14.26
N THR A 97 30.51 -12.42 -13.69
CA THR A 97 30.73 -12.29 -12.24
C THR A 97 29.40 -12.14 -11.49
N LEU A 98 28.44 -11.38 -12.02
CA LEU A 98 27.13 -11.21 -11.37
C LEU A 98 26.33 -12.52 -11.36
N LEU A 99 26.30 -13.21 -12.49
CA LEU A 99 25.63 -14.51 -12.62
C LEU A 99 26.25 -15.54 -11.66
N ALA A 100 27.58 -15.60 -11.58
CA ALA A 100 28.28 -16.48 -10.64
C ALA A 100 28.07 -16.08 -9.16
N ALA A 101 28.04 -14.79 -8.84
CA ALA A 101 27.76 -14.31 -7.49
C ALA A 101 26.33 -14.67 -7.05
N GLU A 102 25.32 -14.48 -7.92
CA GLU A 102 23.93 -14.85 -7.59
C GLU A 102 23.76 -16.38 -7.47
N VAL A 103 24.46 -17.18 -8.28
CA VAL A 103 24.56 -18.64 -8.10
C VAL A 103 25.21 -19.03 -6.76
N ILE A 104 26.30 -18.38 -6.35
CA ILE A 104 26.96 -18.68 -5.07
C ILE A 104 26.06 -18.30 -3.89
N GLU A 105 25.40 -17.14 -3.93
CA GLU A 105 24.45 -16.73 -2.88
C GLU A 105 23.21 -17.66 -2.84
N ALA A 106 22.71 -18.10 -3.98
CA ALA A 106 21.66 -19.12 -4.07
C ALA A 106 22.09 -20.46 -3.44
N ILE A 107 23.32 -20.93 -3.72
CA ILE A 107 23.88 -22.13 -3.08
C ILE A 107 24.05 -21.92 -1.56
N ARG A 108 24.47 -20.73 -1.12
CA ARG A 108 24.56 -20.37 0.30
C ARG A 108 23.20 -20.42 1.01
N PHE A 109 22.12 -20.00 0.37
CA PHE A 109 20.76 -20.22 0.89
C PHE A 109 20.44 -21.72 1.07
N VAL A 110 20.78 -22.59 0.10
CA VAL A 110 20.60 -24.06 0.22
C VAL A 110 21.41 -24.71 1.36
N TYR A 111 22.48 -24.05 1.82
CA TYR A 111 23.25 -24.44 3.01
C TYR A 111 22.89 -23.66 4.28
N ASN A 112 21.88 -22.77 4.26
CA ASN A 112 21.50 -21.85 5.35
C ASN A 112 22.64 -20.93 5.83
N LEU A 113 23.50 -20.50 4.90
CA LEU A 113 24.57 -19.52 5.12
C LEU A 113 24.12 -18.09 4.80
N GLN A 114 22.96 -17.93 4.16
CA GLN A 114 22.26 -16.66 3.96
C GLN A 114 20.82 -16.77 4.54
N PRO A 115 20.22 -15.70 5.09
CA PRO A 115 20.83 -14.39 5.35
C PRO A 115 21.98 -14.51 6.34
N GLU A 116 23.07 -13.76 6.11
CA GLU A 116 24.33 -13.94 6.83
C GLU A 116 24.15 -13.86 8.35
N PRO A 117 24.46 -14.94 9.11
CA PRO A 117 24.32 -14.95 10.56
C PRO A 117 25.26 -13.96 11.24
N PHE A 118 24.70 -13.03 12.00
CA PHE A 118 25.40 -11.89 12.58
C PHE A 118 24.91 -11.66 14.03
N PRO A 119 25.52 -12.36 15.01
CA PRO A 119 25.01 -12.38 16.38
C PRO A 119 25.00 -11.02 17.08
N GLY A 120 23.93 -10.73 17.84
CA GLY A 120 23.81 -9.48 18.62
C GLY A 120 23.44 -8.24 17.79
N PHE A 121 22.94 -8.44 16.57
CA PHE A 121 22.46 -7.38 15.67
C PHE A 121 20.94 -7.48 15.47
N GLU A 122 20.28 -6.35 15.24
CA GLU A 122 18.82 -6.21 15.15
C GLU A 122 18.46 -5.15 14.11
N LEU A 123 17.52 -5.49 13.22
CA LEU A 123 17.09 -4.69 12.06
C LEU A 123 15.82 -3.89 12.38
N ALA A 124 15.85 -2.58 12.13
CA ALA A 124 14.64 -1.74 12.11
C ALA A 124 13.91 -1.91 10.77
N GLY A 125 13.12 -2.98 10.69
CA GLY A 125 12.51 -3.46 9.45
C GLY A 125 13.53 -4.13 8.53
N GLY A 126 13.10 -5.14 7.80
CA GLY A 126 13.97 -5.97 6.98
C GLY A 126 13.23 -7.11 6.30
N THR A 127 13.94 -7.86 5.48
CA THR A 127 13.36 -9.01 4.77
C THR A 127 13.00 -10.13 5.74
N HIS A 128 11.73 -10.53 5.78
CA HIS A 128 11.27 -11.63 6.63
C HIS A 128 11.55 -13.01 6.01
N TYR A 129 12.41 -13.79 6.66
CA TYR A 129 12.75 -15.16 6.30
C TYR A 129 11.94 -16.17 7.12
N SER A 130 11.36 -17.19 6.47
CA SER A 130 10.79 -18.33 7.16
C SER A 130 11.89 -19.28 7.66
N GLY A 131 11.88 -19.55 8.97
CA GLY A 131 12.80 -20.50 9.63
C GLY A 131 13.68 -19.89 10.74
N ASN A 132 14.10 -18.62 10.60
CA ASN A 132 14.90 -17.92 11.61
C ASN A 132 14.01 -17.02 12.50
N GLY A 133 14.12 -17.17 13.82
CA GLY A 133 13.21 -16.56 14.80
C GLY A 133 13.15 -15.03 14.72
N ASN A 134 11.92 -14.48 14.73
CA ASN A 134 11.56 -13.07 14.53
C ASN A 134 12.01 -12.43 13.20
N GLY A 135 12.88 -13.06 12.40
CA GLY A 135 13.23 -12.65 11.04
C GLY A 135 13.94 -11.29 10.89
N LEU A 136 14.33 -10.64 12.00
CA LEU A 136 14.97 -9.32 12.03
C LEU A 136 16.17 -9.26 13.01
N ALA A 137 16.55 -10.38 13.65
CA ALA A 137 17.53 -10.38 14.73
C ALA A 137 18.52 -11.54 14.60
N GLY A 138 19.80 -11.25 14.81
CA GLY A 138 20.89 -12.23 14.72
C GLY A 138 21.38 -12.56 13.29
N HIS A 139 20.96 -11.79 12.29
CA HIS A 139 21.40 -11.91 10.89
C HIS A 139 21.35 -10.55 10.18
N LEU A 140 22.04 -10.45 9.04
CA LEU A 140 21.94 -9.30 8.12
C LEU A 140 20.70 -9.42 7.22
N ASN A 141 20.39 -8.41 6.41
CA ASN A 141 19.13 -8.39 5.65
C ASN A 141 19.12 -9.40 4.49
N GLY A 142 20.25 -9.64 3.82
CA GLY A 142 20.27 -10.36 2.54
C GLY A 142 19.44 -9.64 1.45
N PRO A 143 18.93 -10.35 0.42
CA PRO A 143 18.15 -9.75 -0.66
C PRO A 143 16.79 -9.20 -0.19
N ILE A 144 16.50 -7.95 -0.58
CA ILE A 144 15.20 -7.29 -0.38
C ILE A 144 14.06 -8.05 -1.08
N ASP A 145 12.91 -8.18 -0.43
CA ASP A 145 11.67 -8.76 -0.97
C ASP A 145 10.93 -7.84 -1.96
N ASP A 146 9.99 -8.41 -2.72
CA ASP A 146 9.22 -7.66 -3.72
C ASP A 146 8.20 -6.68 -3.12
N VAL A 147 7.77 -6.87 -1.86
CA VAL A 147 6.78 -5.98 -1.22
C VAL A 147 7.44 -4.67 -0.83
N GLN A 148 8.63 -4.73 -0.22
CA GLN A 148 9.43 -3.55 0.07
C GLN A 148 9.94 -2.88 -1.21
N LEU A 149 10.32 -3.67 -2.23
CA LEU A 149 10.68 -3.13 -3.54
C LEU A 149 9.56 -2.29 -4.15
N ARG A 150 8.31 -2.77 -4.13
CA ARG A 150 7.13 -2.00 -4.61
C ARG A 150 6.90 -0.74 -3.77
N THR A 151 7.08 -0.84 -2.45
CA THR A 151 6.92 0.27 -1.49
C THR A 151 7.94 1.40 -1.69
N TRP A 152 9.19 1.08 -2.04
CA TRP A 152 10.21 2.09 -2.40
C TRP A 152 10.16 2.50 -3.88
N GLY A 153 9.76 1.61 -4.78
CA GLY A 153 9.68 1.85 -6.22
C GLY A 153 8.84 3.07 -6.59
N ILE A 154 7.71 3.29 -5.90
CA ILE A 154 6.89 4.50 -6.07
C ILE A 154 7.73 5.77 -5.79
N LYS A 155 8.47 5.78 -4.67
CA LYS A 155 9.33 6.91 -4.25
C LYS A 155 10.52 7.12 -5.20
N LEU A 156 11.04 6.04 -5.80
CA LEU A 156 12.10 6.09 -6.82
C LEU A 156 11.59 6.64 -8.16
N VAL A 157 10.34 6.35 -8.53
CA VAL A 157 9.72 6.81 -9.79
C VAL A 157 9.22 8.25 -9.69
N ASP A 158 8.63 8.67 -8.56
CA ASP A 158 8.20 10.06 -8.34
C ASP A 158 9.35 11.02 -7.94
N GLY A 159 10.49 10.47 -7.53
CA GLY A 159 11.71 11.20 -7.21
C GLY A 159 11.80 11.70 -5.76
N ARG A 160 10.91 11.28 -4.86
CA ARG A 160 11.07 11.50 -3.40
C ARG A 160 12.25 10.74 -2.82
N MET A 161 12.64 9.63 -3.44
CA MET A 161 13.88 8.88 -3.19
C MET A 161 14.77 9.02 -4.44
N PRO A 162 15.82 9.86 -4.45
CA PRO A 162 16.51 10.23 -5.69
C PRO A 162 17.31 9.12 -6.37
N GLY A 163 17.56 7.99 -5.69
CA GLY A 163 18.41 6.89 -6.15
C GLY A 163 18.87 6.01 -4.99
N PHE A 164 19.90 5.18 -5.21
CA PHE A 164 20.53 4.39 -4.14
C PHE A 164 22.06 4.36 -4.21
N ALA A 165 22.72 4.21 -3.07
CA ALA A 165 24.17 4.10 -2.93
C ALA A 165 24.55 2.69 -2.47
N ALA A 166 25.30 1.96 -3.29
CA ALA A 166 25.86 0.66 -2.93
C ALA A 166 27.28 0.84 -2.37
N ILE A 167 27.42 0.80 -1.04
CA ILE A 167 28.70 0.95 -0.35
C ILE A 167 29.33 -0.43 -0.16
N VAL A 168 30.56 -0.63 -0.64
CA VAL A 168 31.25 -1.92 -0.65
C VAL A 168 32.61 -1.80 0.03
N GLY A 169 32.77 -2.40 1.22
CA GLY A 169 34.05 -2.48 1.94
C GLY A 169 34.03 -1.88 3.34
N CYS A 170 35.05 -1.09 3.67
CA CYS A 170 35.30 -0.58 5.03
C CYS A 170 35.83 0.85 4.98
N ALA A 171 35.18 1.76 5.72
CA ALA A 171 35.58 3.16 5.80
C ALA A 171 36.84 3.33 6.67
N LYS A 172 37.58 4.43 6.46
CA LYS A 172 38.79 4.79 7.22
C LYS A 172 38.62 4.69 8.75
N SER A 173 37.48 5.13 9.28
CA SER A 173 37.14 5.06 10.70
C SER A 173 35.62 4.96 10.90
N ASN A 174 35.19 4.69 12.13
CA ASN A 174 33.77 4.54 12.45
C ASN A 174 32.99 5.86 12.28
N GLU A 175 33.57 6.96 12.74
CA GLU A 175 32.98 8.30 12.63
C GLU A 175 32.77 8.71 11.16
N VAL A 176 33.70 8.30 10.28
CA VAL A 176 33.58 8.46 8.83
C VAL A 176 32.44 7.60 8.27
N ALA A 177 32.32 6.33 8.68
CA ALA A 177 31.21 5.46 8.25
C ALA A 177 29.84 6.07 8.61
N VAL A 178 29.70 6.53 9.86
CA VAL A 178 28.50 7.21 10.36
C VAL A 178 28.19 8.48 9.56
N GLN A 179 29.21 9.28 9.23
CA GLN A 179 29.03 10.52 8.47
C GLN A 179 28.62 10.26 7.01
N ILE A 180 29.24 9.28 6.32
CA ILE A 180 28.85 8.88 4.97
C ILE A 180 27.37 8.48 4.93
N VAL A 181 26.90 7.68 5.89
CA VAL A 181 25.49 7.26 5.99
C VAL A 181 24.58 8.45 6.25
N LYS A 182 24.89 9.32 7.22
CA LYS A 182 24.08 10.52 7.53
C LYS A 182 23.92 11.47 6.35
N GLU A 183 24.98 11.71 5.59
CA GLU A 183 24.92 12.59 4.42
C GLU A 183 24.03 12.01 3.30
N LEU A 184 24.05 10.69 3.10
CA LEU A 184 23.17 10.01 2.15
C LEU A 184 21.70 10.01 2.63
N GLN A 185 21.45 9.75 3.92
CA GLN A 185 20.11 9.79 4.53
C GLN A 185 19.46 11.17 4.44
N GLN A 186 20.19 12.25 4.76
CA GLN A 186 19.70 13.64 4.62
C GLN A 186 19.23 13.97 3.19
N ARG A 187 19.83 13.31 2.19
CA ARG A 187 19.54 13.49 0.77
C ARG A 187 18.45 12.53 0.26
N ASN A 188 17.79 11.78 1.15
CA ASN A 188 16.81 10.72 0.87
C ASN A 188 17.32 9.62 -0.09
N ILE A 189 18.62 9.38 -0.13
CA ILE A 189 19.24 8.32 -0.94
C ILE A 189 19.17 7.02 -0.15
N LEU A 190 18.62 5.96 -0.75
CA LEU A 190 18.57 4.61 -0.17
C LEU A 190 19.98 4.01 -0.12
N ILE A 191 20.36 3.37 0.99
CA ILE A 191 21.74 2.92 1.20
C ILE A 191 21.76 1.40 1.30
N PHE A 192 22.65 0.77 0.54
CA PHE A 192 22.93 -0.66 0.59
C PHE A 192 24.37 -0.87 1.03
N LEU A 193 24.59 -1.66 2.08
CA LEU A 193 25.91 -1.91 2.67
C LEU A 193 26.34 -3.35 2.39
N SER A 194 27.53 -3.53 1.83
CA SER A 194 28.15 -4.85 1.68
C SER A 194 29.69 -4.80 1.73
N GLY A 195 30.35 -5.94 1.59
CA GLY A 195 31.79 -6.04 1.42
C GLY A 195 32.63 -5.79 2.69
N ASN A 196 33.86 -6.27 2.67
CA ASN A 196 34.85 -6.03 3.72
C ASN A 196 36.23 -5.70 3.14
N VAL A 197 37.11 -5.24 4.02
CA VAL A 197 38.55 -5.10 3.80
C VAL A 197 39.24 -5.82 4.93
N ASN A 198 40.00 -6.88 4.61
CA ASN A 198 40.71 -7.72 5.57
C ASN A 198 39.81 -8.23 6.73
N GLY A 199 38.56 -8.59 6.42
CA GLY A 199 37.58 -9.12 7.37
C GLY A 199 36.74 -8.09 8.12
N ARG A 200 37.02 -6.78 8.01
CA ARG A 200 36.17 -5.72 8.60
C ARG A 200 35.30 -5.06 7.54
N SER A 201 34.01 -4.91 7.83
CA SER A 201 33.00 -4.27 6.95
C SER A 201 32.46 -3.00 7.60
N ILE A 202 32.01 -2.04 6.79
CA ILE A 202 31.28 -0.84 7.24
C ILE A 202 30.07 -1.17 8.13
N ILE A 203 29.45 -2.35 7.96
CA ILE A 203 28.35 -2.83 8.80
C ILE A 203 28.79 -2.95 10.27
N HIS A 204 30.00 -3.44 10.54
CA HIS A 204 30.56 -3.49 11.89
C HIS A 204 30.78 -2.08 12.45
N GLN A 205 31.36 -1.19 11.63
CA GLN A 205 31.65 0.19 12.03
C GLN A 205 30.39 0.98 12.43
N LEU A 206 29.27 0.72 11.76
CA LEU A 206 27.98 1.34 12.07
C LEU A 206 27.30 0.72 13.30
N GLN A 207 27.44 -0.61 13.51
CA GLN A 207 26.97 -1.27 14.72
C GLN A 207 27.74 -0.82 15.97
N GLU A 208 29.06 -0.68 15.87
CA GLU A 208 29.93 -0.22 16.96
C GLU A 208 29.53 1.16 17.49
N GLU A 209 29.06 2.06 16.60
CA GLU A 209 28.56 3.40 16.94
C GLU A 209 27.05 3.42 17.27
N GLY A 210 26.40 2.26 17.33
CA GLY A 210 24.98 2.14 17.67
C GLY A 210 24.01 2.69 16.62
N VAL A 211 24.40 2.74 15.34
CA VAL A 211 23.51 3.20 14.26
C VAL A 211 22.46 2.13 13.94
N THR A 212 21.19 2.51 14.02
CA THR A 212 20.06 1.66 13.62
C THR A 212 20.04 1.45 12.11
N LEU A 213 20.14 0.19 11.66
CA LEU A 213 20.11 -0.21 10.25
C LEU A 213 18.84 -1.01 9.96
N GLY A 214 18.36 -0.97 8.71
CA GLY A 214 17.13 -1.64 8.28
C GLY A 214 16.33 -0.86 7.23
N TYR A 215 15.10 -1.31 6.99
CA TYR A 215 14.16 -0.69 6.07
C TYR A 215 13.68 0.68 6.54
N ASP A 216 13.43 0.84 7.85
CA ASP A 216 12.89 2.08 8.44
C ASP A 216 13.87 3.25 8.36
N THR A 217 15.18 2.95 8.34
CA THR A 217 16.27 3.95 8.24
C THR A 217 16.84 4.06 6.83
N TYR A 218 16.18 3.44 5.83
CA TYR A 218 16.65 3.32 4.43
C TYR A 218 18.12 2.89 4.30
N THR A 219 18.63 2.08 5.24
CA THR A 219 20.06 1.72 5.31
C THR A 219 20.18 0.21 5.52
N VAL A 220 20.20 -0.54 4.43
CA VAL A 220 20.02 -1.99 4.41
C VAL A 220 21.38 -2.70 4.38
N PRO A 221 21.72 -3.53 5.39
CA PRO A 221 22.96 -4.30 5.41
C PRO A 221 22.76 -5.65 4.72
N PHE A 222 23.40 -5.86 3.58
CA PHE A 222 23.20 -7.07 2.75
C PHE A 222 24.03 -8.28 3.21
N GLY A 223 25.32 -8.06 3.48
CA GLY A 223 26.29 -9.10 3.85
C GLY A 223 27.67 -8.51 4.07
N THR A 224 28.55 -9.14 4.83
CA THR A 224 29.91 -8.63 5.09
C THR A 224 30.89 -8.89 3.96
N ASP A 225 30.51 -9.64 2.91
CA ASP A 225 31.36 -9.90 1.74
C ASP A 225 30.88 -9.21 0.45
N THR A 226 31.73 -9.28 -0.58
CA THR A 226 31.54 -8.59 -1.86
C THR A 226 30.46 -9.25 -2.74
N LEU A 227 30.12 -10.52 -2.52
CA LEU A 227 29.11 -11.24 -3.30
C LEU A 227 27.71 -10.71 -3.00
N SER A 228 27.42 -10.37 -1.74
CA SER A 228 26.12 -9.79 -1.34
C SER A 228 25.86 -8.40 -1.95
N ALA A 229 26.83 -7.79 -2.63
CA ALA A 229 26.58 -6.64 -3.51
C ALA A 229 25.66 -6.99 -4.69
N VAL A 230 25.55 -8.26 -5.09
CA VAL A 230 24.65 -8.72 -6.17
C VAL A 230 23.18 -8.41 -5.85
N TYR A 231 22.79 -8.40 -4.58
CA TYR A 231 21.43 -8.04 -4.15
C TYR A 231 21.04 -6.60 -4.52
N ALA A 232 22.01 -5.66 -4.56
CA ALA A 232 21.79 -4.29 -5.04
C ALA A 232 21.41 -4.27 -6.54
N LEU A 233 22.05 -5.14 -7.32
CA LEU A 233 21.77 -5.29 -8.75
C LEU A 233 20.50 -6.12 -8.99
N GLY A 234 20.14 -7.01 -8.07
CA GLY A 234 18.83 -7.67 -8.05
C GLY A 234 17.65 -6.73 -7.76
N VAL A 235 17.87 -5.65 -6.99
CA VAL A 235 16.91 -4.53 -6.84
C VAL A 235 16.79 -3.74 -8.15
N ALA A 236 17.92 -3.43 -8.80
CA ALA A 236 17.96 -2.73 -10.07
C ALA A 236 17.28 -3.53 -11.21
N ALA A 237 17.58 -4.83 -11.31
CA ALA A 237 16.97 -5.77 -12.25
C ALA A 237 15.44 -5.82 -12.09
N ARG A 238 14.94 -6.07 -10.87
CA ARG A 238 13.49 -6.11 -10.59
C ARG A 238 12.82 -4.75 -10.74
N SER A 239 13.53 -3.63 -10.56
CA SER A 239 12.97 -2.30 -10.83
C SER A 239 12.63 -2.10 -12.31
N ALA A 240 13.44 -2.66 -13.22
CA ALA A 240 13.17 -2.64 -14.66
C ALA A 240 11.99 -3.56 -15.06
N LEU A 241 11.89 -4.74 -14.43
CA LEU A 241 10.78 -5.67 -14.65
C LEU A 241 9.45 -5.15 -14.07
N THR A 242 9.47 -4.62 -12.83
CA THR A 242 8.27 -4.19 -12.09
C THR A 242 7.72 -2.84 -12.56
N PHE A 243 8.58 -1.82 -12.72
CA PHE A 243 8.15 -0.44 -13.01
C PHE A 243 8.42 -0.01 -14.45
N GLY A 244 9.40 -0.64 -15.11
CA GLY A 244 9.64 -0.47 -16.55
C GLY A 244 8.74 -1.33 -17.44
N GLY A 245 8.04 -2.32 -16.87
CA GLY A 245 7.19 -3.26 -17.63
C GLY A 245 7.98 -4.16 -18.59
N LEU A 246 9.30 -4.26 -18.41
CA LEU A 246 10.17 -5.06 -19.27
C LEU A 246 10.06 -6.54 -18.93
N LYS A 247 10.30 -7.39 -19.92
CA LYS A 247 10.27 -8.86 -19.78
C LYS A 247 11.67 -9.42 -19.54
N ALA A 248 11.73 -10.49 -18.76
CA ALA A 248 12.92 -11.29 -18.58
C ALA A 248 13.59 -11.66 -19.93
N GLY A 249 14.92 -11.65 -19.99
CA GLY A 249 15.68 -11.86 -21.22
C GLY A 249 15.82 -10.62 -22.12
N GLN A 250 15.12 -9.52 -21.86
CA GLN A 250 15.32 -8.23 -22.54
C GLN A 250 16.56 -7.48 -22.00
N ALA A 251 17.69 -8.19 -21.85
CA ALA A 251 18.88 -7.74 -21.12
C ALA A 251 19.33 -6.33 -21.52
N ARG A 252 19.40 -6.04 -22.83
CA ARG A 252 19.79 -4.72 -23.34
C ARG A 252 18.88 -3.61 -22.82
N ASP A 253 17.56 -3.81 -22.89
CA ASP A 253 16.58 -2.78 -22.54
C ASP A 253 16.47 -2.63 -21.01
N ILE A 254 16.69 -3.72 -20.26
CA ILE A 254 16.81 -3.71 -18.80
C ILE A 254 18.04 -2.92 -18.31
N LEU A 255 19.19 -3.07 -18.98
CA LEU A 255 20.40 -2.30 -18.68
C LEU A 255 20.23 -0.81 -19.07
N LEU A 256 19.59 -0.52 -20.20
CA LEU A 256 19.24 0.85 -20.62
C LEU A 256 18.26 1.52 -19.64
N TYR A 257 17.23 0.81 -19.19
CA TYR A 257 16.30 1.28 -18.17
C TYR A 257 17.04 1.66 -16.89
N ASN A 258 17.94 0.79 -16.41
CA ASN A 258 18.70 1.04 -15.20
C ASN A 258 19.61 2.27 -15.33
N ARG A 259 20.33 2.40 -16.45
CA ARG A 259 21.14 3.59 -16.77
C ARG A 259 20.33 4.89 -16.72
N GLU A 260 19.10 4.88 -17.21
CA GLU A 260 18.29 6.08 -17.44
C GLU A 260 17.27 6.40 -16.33
N ARG A 261 16.87 5.41 -15.53
CA ARG A 261 15.82 5.54 -14.49
C ARG A 261 16.29 5.20 -13.08
N VAL A 262 17.30 4.36 -12.92
CA VAL A 262 17.81 3.95 -11.60
C VAL A 262 19.11 4.70 -11.32
N PHE A 263 19.01 5.79 -10.56
CA PHE A 263 20.10 6.70 -10.24
C PHE A 263 21.05 6.13 -9.16
N ALA A 264 21.57 4.93 -9.39
CA ALA A 264 22.46 4.23 -8.46
C ALA A 264 23.95 4.40 -8.78
N PHE A 265 24.78 4.37 -7.75
CA PHE A 265 26.25 4.36 -7.84
C PHE A 265 26.88 3.41 -6.81
N VAL A 266 28.12 3.00 -7.07
CA VAL A 266 28.92 2.17 -6.16
C VAL A 266 30.00 3.02 -5.50
N LEU A 267 30.11 2.93 -4.17
CA LEU A 267 31.18 3.52 -3.38
C LEU A 267 32.04 2.40 -2.78
N ALA A 268 33.21 2.15 -3.37
CA ALA A 268 34.18 1.18 -2.88
C ALA A 268 35.06 1.83 -1.80
N LEU A 269 35.10 1.23 -0.61
CA LEU A 269 35.85 1.75 0.54
C LEU A 269 36.98 0.80 0.95
N GLY A 270 38.20 1.33 0.98
CA GLY A 270 39.45 0.62 1.26
C GLY A 270 39.97 -0.19 0.08
N GLU A 271 40.60 -1.34 0.36
CA GLU A 271 41.37 -2.08 -0.66
C GLU A 271 40.49 -2.78 -1.71
N VAL A 272 40.79 -2.53 -2.99
CA VAL A 272 40.10 -3.09 -4.16
C VAL A 272 40.83 -4.35 -4.66
N ASP A 273 40.37 -5.50 -4.20
CA ASP A 273 40.76 -6.83 -4.68
C ASP A 273 40.17 -7.18 -6.06
N ASP A 274 40.55 -8.34 -6.62
CA ASP A 274 40.09 -8.79 -7.95
C ASP A 274 38.56 -8.99 -8.02
N LEU A 275 37.93 -9.43 -6.94
CA LEU A 275 36.49 -9.69 -6.87
C LEU A 275 35.72 -8.36 -6.84
N LYS A 276 36.19 -7.37 -6.08
CA LYS A 276 35.66 -5.99 -6.15
C LYS A 276 35.79 -5.39 -7.55
N TYR A 277 36.93 -5.57 -8.24
CA TYR A 277 37.08 -5.13 -9.63
C TYR A 277 36.12 -5.84 -10.60
N ALA A 278 35.86 -7.13 -10.40
CA ALA A 278 34.97 -7.92 -11.24
C ALA A 278 33.48 -7.55 -11.03
N ALA A 279 33.04 -7.43 -9.77
CA ALA A 279 31.69 -6.99 -9.42
C ALA A 279 31.44 -5.52 -9.85
N ALA A 280 32.45 -4.65 -9.73
CA ALA A 280 32.41 -3.28 -10.25
C ALA A 280 32.18 -3.22 -11.77
N ALA A 281 32.84 -4.09 -12.56
CA ALA A 281 32.58 -4.20 -13.99
C ALA A 281 31.13 -4.65 -14.29
N GLY A 282 30.57 -5.54 -13.45
CA GLY A 282 29.15 -5.91 -13.47
C GLY A 282 28.22 -4.71 -13.22
N ALA A 283 28.48 -3.90 -12.20
CA ALA A 283 27.69 -2.70 -11.90
C ALA A 283 27.73 -1.65 -13.03
N ILE A 284 28.88 -1.50 -13.71
CA ILE A 284 29.02 -0.57 -14.84
C ILE A 284 28.08 -0.94 -16.00
N ASN A 285 27.77 -2.23 -16.24
CA ASN A 285 26.79 -2.64 -17.24
C ASN A 285 25.39 -2.05 -17.00
N PHE A 286 24.97 -1.93 -15.73
CA PHE A 286 23.70 -1.33 -15.34
C PHE A 286 23.71 0.21 -15.47
N GLY A 287 24.82 0.80 -15.93
CA GLY A 287 25.02 2.24 -16.03
C GLY A 287 25.40 2.90 -14.71
N PHE A 288 25.82 2.13 -13.70
CA PHE A 288 26.19 2.64 -12.38
C PHE A 288 27.70 2.89 -12.31
N PRO A 289 28.15 4.12 -12.00
CA PRO A 289 29.57 4.45 -11.87
C PRO A 289 30.13 3.96 -10.55
N VAL A 290 31.44 3.77 -10.51
CA VAL A 290 32.18 3.25 -9.36
C VAL A 290 33.18 4.31 -8.88
N ILE A 291 33.03 4.75 -7.65
CA ILE A 291 33.93 5.70 -6.98
C ILE A 291 34.70 4.93 -5.91
N ALA A 292 36.02 5.09 -5.84
CA ALA A 292 36.86 4.45 -4.81
C ALA A 292 37.61 5.50 -3.97
N ASP A 293 37.67 5.29 -2.65
CA ASP A 293 38.43 6.14 -1.72
C ASP A 293 39.93 5.83 -1.65
N THR A 294 40.41 4.91 -2.50
CA THR A 294 41.80 4.49 -2.64
C THR A 294 42.36 4.79 -4.04
N VAL A 295 43.70 4.85 -4.13
CA VAL A 295 44.44 5.11 -5.37
C VAL A 295 44.26 3.94 -6.35
N ILE A 296 43.40 4.11 -7.34
CA ILE A 296 43.16 3.14 -8.42
C ILE A 296 43.21 3.83 -9.78
N PRO A 297 43.49 3.11 -10.88
CA PRO A 297 43.40 3.69 -12.22
C PRO A 297 41.95 4.05 -12.59
N GLU A 298 41.77 5.11 -13.38
CA GLU A 298 40.43 5.60 -13.73
C GLU A 298 39.92 5.14 -15.10
N ILE A 299 38.59 5.26 -15.29
CA ILE A 299 37.91 5.09 -16.57
C ILE A 299 36.92 6.26 -16.72
N LEU A 300 37.46 7.41 -17.11
CA LEU A 300 36.73 8.66 -17.35
C LEU A 300 35.89 8.74 -18.66
N PRO A 301 36.12 7.94 -19.73
CA PRO A 301 35.27 8.01 -20.93
C PRO A 301 33.80 7.65 -20.65
N THR A 302 32.87 8.36 -21.28
CA THR A 302 31.43 8.19 -21.06
C THR A 302 30.78 7.13 -21.99
N GLY A 303 29.54 6.72 -21.69
CA GLY A 303 28.70 6.00 -22.66
C GLY A 303 27.84 4.88 -22.07
N VAL A 304 28.45 4.04 -21.22
CA VAL A 304 27.72 2.99 -20.47
C VAL A 304 27.07 3.59 -19.23
N THR A 305 27.81 4.32 -18.39
CA THR A 305 27.25 5.27 -17.42
C THR A 305 26.95 6.62 -18.09
N THR A 306 26.28 7.52 -17.37
CA THR A 306 25.98 8.89 -17.80
C THR A 306 27.24 9.76 -17.99
N TYR A 307 28.19 9.66 -17.06
CA TYR A 307 29.46 10.40 -17.08
C TYR A 307 30.64 9.40 -17.01
N GLU A 308 31.49 9.46 -15.99
CA GLU A 308 32.63 8.55 -15.82
C GLU A 308 32.18 7.11 -15.47
N HIS A 309 32.96 6.08 -15.83
CA HIS A 309 32.72 4.69 -15.39
C HIS A 309 33.39 4.40 -14.04
N VAL A 310 34.64 4.83 -13.87
CA VAL A 310 35.45 4.63 -12.66
C VAL A 310 36.22 5.89 -12.31
N VAL A 311 36.06 6.38 -11.08
CA VAL A 311 36.73 7.55 -10.50
C VAL A 311 37.52 7.14 -9.26
N SER A 312 38.75 7.63 -9.14
CA SER A 312 39.57 7.44 -7.93
C SER A 312 39.61 8.75 -7.16
N LEU A 313 39.22 8.72 -5.88
CA LEU A 313 39.22 9.89 -5.01
C LEU A 313 39.93 9.55 -3.69
N PRO A 314 41.27 9.42 -3.69
CA PRO A 314 42.02 8.90 -2.56
C PRO A 314 41.79 9.72 -1.29
N TRP A 315 41.47 9.07 -0.15
CA TRP A 315 41.03 9.76 1.07
C TRP A 315 41.96 10.90 1.55
N ASN A 316 43.27 10.71 1.37
CA ASN A 316 44.28 11.70 1.76
C ASN A 316 44.32 12.93 0.83
N GLU A 317 43.85 12.79 -0.40
CA GLU A 317 43.81 13.82 -1.46
C GLU A 317 42.48 14.60 -1.48
N ILE A 318 41.41 14.08 -0.84
CA ILE A 318 40.17 14.83 -0.62
C ILE A 318 40.47 16.09 0.22
N GLU A 319 40.22 17.29 -0.29
CA GLU A 319 40.28 18.50 0.52
C GLU A 319 39.23 18.51 1.64
N GLY A 320 39.52 19.07 2.80
CA GLY A 320 38.57 19.25 3.91
C GLY A 320 39.29 19.57 5.23
N LYS A 321 38.63 20.27 6.15
CA LYS A 321 39.25 20.67 7.44
C LYS A 321 39.52 19.49 8.39
N ASP A 322 38.70 18.44 8.27
CA ASP A 322 38.69 17.23 9.08
C ASP A 322 38.15 16.05 8.23
N ASP A 323 38.13 14.84 8.81
CA ASP A 323 37.64 13.64 8.10
C ASP A 323 36.11 13.63 7.90
N LEU A 324 35.33 14.47 8.61
CA LEU A 324 33.88 14.55 8.44
C LEU A 324 33.51 15.39 7.22
N GLU A 325 34.20 16.51 7.00
CA GLU A 325 34.06 17.31 5.77
C GLU A 325 34.57 16.55 4.54
N LYS A 326 35.63 15.73 4.70
CA LYS A 326 36.07 14.80 3.63
C LYS A 326 34.98 13.78 3.28
N ALA A 327 34.27 13.23 4.28
CA ALA A 327 33.15 12.32 4.06
C ALA A 327 31.98 12.98 3.32
N GLU A 328 31.62 14.20 3.70
CA GLU A 328 30.61 15.02 2.99
C GLU A 328 31.00 15.25 1.52
N ARG A 329 32.24 15.69 1.27
CA ARG A 329 32.76 15.96 -0.08
C ARG A 329 32.87 14.68 -0.93
N LEU A 330 33.17 13.52 -0.34
CA LEU A 330 33.14 12.21 -1.01
C LEU A 330 31.72 11.86 -1.47
N VAL A 331 30.72 11.97 -0.58
CA VAL A 331 29.31 11.71 -0.90
C VAL A 331 28.82 12.65 -1.99
N GLN A 332 29.11 13.96 -1.85
CA GLN A 332 28.84 14.97 -2.87
C GLN A 332 29.46 14.61 -4.22
N LYS A 333 30.70 14.09 -4.25
CA LYS A 333 31.34 13.71 -5.51
C LYS A 333 30.68 12.49 -6.17
N CYS A 334 30.23 11.51 -5.40
CA CYS A 334 29.50 10.36 -5.93
C CYS A 334 28.17 10.76 -6.58
N ILE A 335 27.45 11.70 -5.95
CA ILE A 335 26.21 12.30 -6.45
C ILE A 335 26.42 13.00 -7.80
N GLU A 336 27.49 13.78 -7.94
CA GLU A 336 27.88 14.44 -9.19
C GLU A 336 28.20 13.44 -10.31
N VAL A 337 29.06 12.47 -10.04
CA VAL A 337 29.53 11.46 -11.02
C VAL A 337 28.38 10.58 -11.52
N ARG A 338 27.34 10.33 -10.71
CA ARG A 338 26.12 9.66 -11.17
C ARG A 338 25.11 10.60 -11.84
N GLY A 339 25.17 11.90 -11.55
CA GLY A 339 24.19 12.89 -11.98
C GLY A 339 22.87 12.82 -11.20
N VAL A 340 22.89 12.43 -9.92
CA VAL A 340 21.68 12.32 -9.09
C VAL A 340 21.09 13.72 -8.85
N LYS A 341 19.94 14.00 -9.45
CA LYS A 341 19.23 15.28 -9.28
C LYS A 341 18.41 15.30 -8.00
N ILE A 342 19.09 15.48 -6.87
CA ILE A 342 18.47 15.54 -5.55
C ILE A 342 17.54 16.76 -5.47
N LYS A 343 16.23 16.53 -5.45
CA LYS A 343 15.21 17.53 -5.13
C LYS A 343 15.11 17.75 -3.62
N MET A 344 16.19 18.21 -2.98
CA MET A 344 16.10 18.66 -1.59
C MET A 344 15.30 19.96 -1.54
N ALA A 345 14.05 19.87 -1.10
CA ALA A 345 13.35 21.01 -0.52
C ALA A 345 14.08 21.37 0.78
N ASN A 346 15.02 22.31 0.70
CA ASN A 346 15.73 22.80 1.88
C ASN A 346 14.77 23.66 2.72
N VAL A 347 14.06 23.01 3.64
CA VAL A 347 13.09 23.64 4.54
C VAL A 347 13.88 24.27 5.71
N PRO A 348 13.92 25.62 5.85
CA PRO A 348 14.80 26.25 6.82
C PRO A 348 14.17 26.25 8.22
N VAL A 349 14.27 25.10 8.90
CA VAL A 349 13.81 24.86 10.28
C VAL A 349 14.89 24.21 11.15
N PRO A 350 14.90 24.44 12.48
CA PRO A 350 15.94 23.93 13.37
C PRO A 350 15.68 22.51 13.90
N VAL A 351 14.66 21.83 13.37
CA VAL A 351 14.30 20.45 13.70
C VAL A 351 14.48 19.57 12.46
N PRO A 352 14.73 18.25 12.61
CA PRO A 352 14.68 17.32 11.49
C PRO A 352 13.35 17.45 10.73
N TYR A 353 13.43 17.50 9.40
CA TYR A 353 12.29 17.64 8.50
C TYR A 353 12.28 16.53 7.45
N GLY A 354 11.12 15.90 7.23
CA GLY A 354 10.92 14.83 6.26
C GLY A 354 9.74 13.94 6.61
N SER A 355 9.27 13.13 5.65
CA SER A 355 8.05 12.32 5.79
C SER A 355 8.13 11.20 6.84
N ALA A 356 9.30 10.99 7.45
CA ALA A 356 9.47 10.06 8.57
C ALA A 356 8.81 10.56 9.87
N PHE A 357 8.56 11.88 9.99
CA PHE A 357 8.04 12.50 11.21
C PHE A 357 6.52 12.73 11.18
N GLU A 358 5.86 12.51 10.03
CA GLU A 358 4.44 12.84 9.82
C GLU A 358 3.44 12.12 10.76
N GLY A 359 3.88 11.05 11.43
CA GLY A 359 3.10 10.30 12.42
C GLY A 359 3.37 10.63 13.88
N GLU A 360 4.19 11.64 14.20
CA GLU A 360 4.52 11.98 15.60
C GLU A 360 3.29 12.50 16.38
N VAL A 361 3.03 11.90 17.55
CA VAL A 361 1.90 12.27 18.43
C VAL A 361 2.41 13.02 19.65
N VAL A 362 2.23 14.35 19.68
CA VAL A 362 2.60 15.19 20.82
C VAL A 362 1.62 14.99 21.98
N ARG A 363 2.02 14.14 22.94
CA ARG A 363 1.28 13.86 24.17
C ARG A 363 1.39 15.03 25.14
N LYS A 364 0.42 15.17 26.05
CA LYS A 364 0.33 16.33 26.95
C LYS A 364 1.57 16.54 27.83
N ALA A 365 2.26 15.48 28.27
CA ALA A 365 3.47 15.60 29.09
C ALA A 365 4.58 16.38 28.37
N ASP A 366 4.77 16.07 27.09
CA ASP A 366 5.85 16.51 26.20
C ASP A 366 5.49 17.81 25.45
N MET A 367 4.22 18.21 25.49
CA MET A 367 3.67 19.40 24.87
C MET A 367 4.18 20.70 25.53
N ARG A 368 4.69 21.63 24.72
CA ARG A 368 5.04 22.99 25.12
C ARG A 368 3.83 23.93 25.08
N VAL A 369 3.05 23.86 23.99
CA VAL A 369 1.85 24.69 23.73
C VAL A 369 0.92 23.96 22.74
N GLU A 370 -0.38 24.25 22.81
CA GLU A 370 -1.37 23.88 21.78
C GLU A 370 -2.14 25.10 21.23
N PHE A 371 -2.58 25.00 19.98
CA PHE A 371 -3.39 26.01 19.29
C PHE A 371 -4.64 25.34 18.72
N GLY A 372 -5.82 25.90 18.98
CA GLY A 372 -7.10 25.26 18.67
C GLY A 372 -7.59 24.29 19.75
N GLY A 373 -8.28 23.22 19.33
CA GLY A 373 -8.81 22.20 20.22
C GLY A 373 -9.88 22.73 21.20
N LYS A 374 -9.76 22.36 22.48
CA LYS A 374 -10.75 22.68 23.52
C LYS A 374 -10.58 24.06 24.18
N TYR A 375 -9.36 24.60 24.16
CA TYR A 375 -8.95 25.74 25.01
C TYR A 375 -8.58 27.00 24.22
N SER A 376 -8.58 26.93 22.89
CA SER A 376 -8.25 28.02 21.98
C SER A 376 -8.87 27.77 20.59
N ARG A 377 -8.73 28.72 19.67
CA ARG A 377 -9.16 28.61 18.26
C ARG A 377 -7.94 28.62 17.33
N CYS A 378 -7.96 27.77 16.31
CA CYS A 378 -6.94 27.79 15.27
C CYS A 378 -7.58 27.62 13.89
N PHE A 379 -7.07 28.35 12.90
CA PHE A 379 -7.51 28.21 11.52
C PHE A 379 -6.35 28.24 10.52
N GLU A 380 -6.55 27.60 9.38
CA GLU A 380 -5.65 27.58 8.21
C GLU A 380 -6.41 28.02 6.96
N TYR A 381 -5.99 29.11 6.32
CA TYR A 381 -6.65 29.69 5.15
C TYR A 381 -5.64 30.01 4.06
N LEU A 382 -5.70 29.28 2.95
CA LEU A 382 -4.84 29.49 1.77
C LEU A 382 -5.67 30.04 0.63
N HIS A 383 -5.27 31.17 0.03
CA HIS A 383 -5.99 31.75 -1.11
C HIS A 383 -5.07 32.35 -2.17
N MET A 384 -5.59 32.46 -3.38
CA MET A 384 -4.91 33.08 -4.50
C MET A 384 -4.91 34.61 -4.36
N VAL A 385 -3.83 35.25 -4.82
CA VAL A 385 -3.72 36.69 -5.01
C VAL A 385 -3.08 37.03 -6.36
N PRO A 386 -3.30 38.24 -6.91
CA PRO A 386 -2.62 38.67 -8.13
C PRO A 386 -1.09 38.63 -7.99
N LEU A 387 -0.37 38.27 -9.06
CA LEU A 387 1.10 38.08 -9.03
C LEU A 387 1.91 39.31 -8.57
N GLY A 388 1.32 40.51 -8.63
CA GLY A 388 1.91 41.75 -8.12
C GLY A 388 1.56 42.12 -6.67
N ALA A 389 0.65 41.41 -6.01
CA ALA A 389 0.15 41.75 -4.67
C ALA A 389 1.12 41.35 -3.54
N ILE A 390 1.85 40.25 -3.71
CA ILE A 390 2.77 39.70 -2.71
C ILE A 390 4.22 39.65 -3.19
N SER A 391 5.15 39.71 -2.23
CA SER A 391 6.54 39.30 -2.40
C SER A 391 6.69 37.85 -1.93
N ASP A 392 7.50 37.07 -2.63
CA ASP A 392 7.77 35.68 -2.26
C ASP A 392 8.66 35.60 -1.01
N GLY A 393 8.51 34.53 -0.22
CA GLY A 393 9.34 34.25 0.95
C GLY A 393 9.06 35.13 2.17
N VAL A 394 8.01 35.96 2.12
CA VAL A 394 7.60 36.80 3.26
C VAL A 394 6.88 35.93 4.29
N VAL A 395 7.44 35.89 5.51
CA VAL A 395 6.83 35.25 6.68
C VAL A 395 6.67 36.28 7.80
N GLU A 396 5.43 36.51 8.22
CA GLU A 396 5.06 37.52 9.22
C GLU A 396 4.34 36.89 10.42
N VAL A 397 4.53 37.45 11.61
CA VAL A 397 3.79 37.09 12.83
C VAL A 397 3.14 38.35 13.38
N VAL A 398 1.82 38.36 13.50
CA VAL A 398 0.99 39.51 13.87
C VAL A 398 0.32 39.24 15.21
N GLY A 399 1.07 39.51 16.28
CA GLY A 399 0.66 39.33 17.66
C GLY A 399 1.80 38.82 18.55
N PRO A 400 1.51 38.43 19.81
CA PRO A 400 2.49 37.82 20.70
C PRO A 400 2.94 36.44 20.20
N GLU A 401 4.19 36.07 20.50
CA GLU A 401 4.67 34.69 20.37
C GLU A 401 4.34 33.86 21.63
N PHE A 402 4.39 32.53 21.54
CA PHE A 402 4.01 31.63 22.64
C PHE A 402 5.05 31.51 23.77
N SER A 403 6.13 32.28 23.75
CA SER A 403 7.20 32.24 24.75
C SER A 403 6.71 32.53 26.18
N GLU A 404 5.76 33.45 26.32
CA GLU A 404 5.15 33.86 27.59
C GLU A 404 3.97 32.97 28.01
N ILE A 405 3.46 32.11 27.11
CA ILE A 405 2.40 31.13 27.43
C ILE A 405 3.00 30.04 28.33
N PRO A 406 2.37 29.67 29.47
CA PRO A 406 2.87 28.61 30.33
C PRO A 406 3.06 27.27 29.62
N ASP A 407 3.89 26.41 30.22
CA ASP A 407 4.11 25.04 29.77
C ASP A 407 2.78 24.25 29.75
N GLN A 408 2.49 23.54 28.65
CA GLN A 408 1.18 22.91 28.37
C GLN A 408 -0.02 23.89 28.28
N GLY A 409 0.23 25.18 28.09
CA GLY A 409 -0.81 26.19 27.83
C GLY A 409 -1.38 26.14 26.41
N ALA A 410 -2.39 26.97 26.16
CA ALA A 410 -3.07 27.09 24.87
C ALA A 410 -3.14 28.55 24.39
N MET A 411 -3.25 28.75 23.06
CA MET A 411 -3.21 30.08 22.43
C MET A 411 -3.97 30.09 21.09
N ASP A 412 -4.61 31.21 20.73
CA ASP A 412 -5.26 31.36 19.42
C ASP A 412 -4.24 31.60 18.30
N MET A 413 -4.41 30.97 17.13
CA MET A 413 -3.51 31.13 15.98
C MET A 413 -4.20 30.94 14.62
N GLY A 414 -4.13 31.95 13.75
CA GLY A 414 -4.59 31.88 12.36
C GLY A 414 -3.41 31.83 11.39
N ILE A 415 -3.33 30.80 10.54
CA ILE A 415 -2.32 30.69 9.48
C ILE A 415 -2.98 31.14 8.17
N VAL A 416 -2.56 32.30 7.63
CA VAL A 416 -3.01 32.78 6.31
C VAL A 416 -1.87 32.61 5.31
N VAL A 417 -2.17 31.95 4.19
CA VAL A 417 -1.22 31.66 3.10
C VAL A 417 -1.70 32.33 1.81
N GLU A 418 -1.01 33.38 1.39
CA GLU A 418 -1.27 34.05 0.12
C GLU A 418 -0.38 33.39 -0.95
N VAL A 419 -0.98 32.78 -1.97
CA VAL A 419 -0.26 32.17 -3.11
C VAL A 419 -0.53 32.92 -4.41
N ALA A 420 0.46 33.01 -5.29
CA ALA A 420 0.26 33.55 -6.63
C ALA A 420 1.04 32.74 -7.66
N GLY A 421 0.48 32.57 -8.86
CA GLY A 421 1.20 31.94 -9.96
C GLY A 421 0.44 31.98 -11.28
N ARG A 422 1.16 31.91 -12.40
CA ARG A 422 0.62 32.02 -13.77
C ARG A 422 -0.36 30.91 -14.15
N LYS A 423 -0.27 29.74 -13.49
CA LYS A 423 -1.23 28.63 -13.64
C LYS A 423 -2.07 28.39 -12.40
N MET A 424 -1.89 29.15 -11.32
CA MET A 424 -2.74 29.06 -10.14
C MET A 424 -4.17 29.48 -10.51
N GLN A 425 -5.14 28.82 -9.90
CA GLN A 425 -6.58 29.02 -10.11
C GLN A 425 -7.27 28.91 -8.75
N GLU A 426 -8.39 29.61 -8.55
CA GLU A 426 -9.16 29.52 -7.30
C GLU A 426 -9.63 28.10 -6.98
N ASP A 427 -9.72 27.21 -7.97
CA ASP A 427 -10.06 25.80 -7.83
C ASP A 427 -8.95 24.94 -7.21
N PHE A 428 -7.70 25.43 -7.20
CA PHE A 428 -6.59 24.75 -6.56
C PHE A 428 -6.40 25.17 -5.09
N GLU A 429 -7.06 26.23 -4.63
CA GLU A 429 -6.95 26.69 -3.23
C GLU A 429 -7.28 25.60 -2.21
N PRO A 430 -8.41 24.85 -2.29
CA PRO A 430 -8.73 23.83 -1.28
C PRO A 430 -7.73 22.68 -1.29
N VAL A 431 -7.20 22.34 -2.47
CA VAL A 431 -6.25 21.24 -2.66
C VAL A 431 -4.89 21.57 -2.04
N LEU A 432 -4.44 22.83 -2.17
CA LEU A 432 -3.21 23.33 -1.56
C LEU A 432 -3.38 23.62 -0.05
N GLU A 433 -4.53 24.14 0.37
CA GLU A 433 -4.91 24.34 1.78
C GLU A 433 -4.79 23.01 2.56
N ARG A 434 -5.33 21.92 1.98
CA ARG A 434 -5.24 20.56 2.56
C ARG A 434 -3.81 20.04 2.76
N GLN A 435 -2.80 20.61 2.08
CA GLN A 435 -1.40 20.19 2.24
C GLN A 435 -0.72 20.77 3.48
N ILE A 436 -1.28 21.84 4.07
CA ILE A 436 -0.75 22.45 5.30
C ILE A 436 -0.59 21.39 6.38
N HIS A 437 -1.59 20.50 6.52
CA HIS A 437 -1.55 19.31 7.37
C HIS A 437 -0.27 18.47 7.22
N TYR A 438 0.01 17.96 6.00
CA TYR A 438 1.16 17.09 5.74
C TYR A 438 2.49 17.85 5.87
N PHE A 439 2.52 19.08 5.35
CA PHE A 439 3.72 19.91 5.36
C PHE A 439 4.16 20.26 6.78
N VAL A 440 3.21 20.59 7.67
CA VAL A 440 3.48 20.90 9.08
C VAL A 440 3.84 19.65 9.88
N ASN A 441 3.16 18.52 9.66
CA ASN A 441 3.50 17.24 10.29
C ASN A 441 4.88 16.69 9.88
N GLY A 442 5.43 17.10 8.73
CA GLY A 442 6.79 16.73 8.30
C GLY A 442 7.93 17.26 9.20
N ALA A 443 7.65 18.07 10.22
CA ALA A 443 8.64 18.61 11.16
C ALA A 443 8.62 17.86 12.51
N SER A 444 9.75 17.25 12.90
CA SER A 444 9.84 16.48 14.15
C SER A 444 9.53 17.33 15.39
N GLY A 445 8.70 16.79 16.29
CA GLY A 445 8.17 17.45 17.47
C GLY A 445 6.94 18.34 17.23
N ILE A 446 6.32 18.28 16.05
CA ILE A 446 5.10 19.02 15.70
C ILE A 446 3.96 18.04 15.40
N GLN A 447 2.73 18.35 15.82
CA GLN A 447 1.53 17.60 15.45
C GLN A 447 0.46 18.57 14.96
N HIS A 448 -0.17 18.25 13.83
CA HIS A 448 -1.25 18.99 13.17
C HIS A 448 -2.41 18.05 12.81
N ILE A 449 -3.62 18.36 13.27
CA ILE A 449 -4.86 17.66 12.93
C ILE A 449 -6.01 18.66 12.74
N GLY A 450 -7.14 18.22 12.16
CA GLY A 450 -8.22 19.11 11.73
C GLY A 450 -7.94 19.76 10.37
N GLN A 451 -8.73 20.78 10.03
CA GLN A 451 -8.61 21.59 8.79
C GLN A 451 -9.40 22.91 8.91
N ARG A 452 -9.25 23.84 7.96
CA ARG A 452 -10.03 25.10 7.88
C ARG A 452 -10.06 25.85 9.23
N ASP A 453 -11.22 26.17 9.81
CA ASP A 453 -11.35 26.83 11.13
C ASP A 453 -11.51 25.89 12.34
N ILE A 454 -11.22 24.60 12.14
CA ILE A 454 -11.19 23.57 13.19
C ILE A 454 -9.82 22.87 13.26
N ALA A 455 -8.75 23.57 12.85
CA ALA A 455 -7.39 23.10 13.02
C ALA A 455 -7.01 22.96 14.50
N TRP A 456 -6.12 22.02 14.81
CA TRP A 456 -5.57 21.81 16.15
C TRP A 456 -4.10 21.37 16.02
N ILE A 457 -3.22 22.20 16.57
CA ILE A 457 -1.77 22.12 16.39
C ILE A 457 -1.09 22.04 17.76
N ARG A 458 -0.03 21.23 17.87
CA ARG A 458 0.81 21.09 19.06
C ARG A 458 2.29 21.19 18.73
N ILE A 459 3.03 21.80 19.63
CA ILE A 459 4.50 21.87 19.58
C ILE A 459 5.06 21.15 20.81
N ALA A 460 6.01 20.25 20.62
CA ALA A 460 6.73 19.57 21.68
C ALA A 460 7.86 20.45 22.26
N LYS A 461 8.21 20.19 23.52
CA LYS A 461 9.32 20.85 24.23
C LYS A 461 10.64 20.69 23.47
N SER A 462 10.94 19.47 23.02
CA SER A 462 12.14 19.12 22.25
C SER A 462 12.28 19.85 20.91
N ALA A 463 11.18 20.30 20.29
CA ALA A 463 11.22 21.17 19.12
C ALA A 463 11.53 22.63 19.52
N THR A 464 10.89 23.11 20.58
CA THR A 464 11.12 24.48 21.10
C THR A 464 12.54 24.66 21.65
N GLU A 465 13.10 23.64 22.32
CA GLU A 465 14.48 23.59 22.82
C GLU A 465 15.52 23.69 21.70
N LYS A 466 15.22 23.14 20.51
CA LYS A 466 16.03 23.31 19.29
C LYS A 466 15.87 24.68 18.63
N GLY A 467 14.86 25.47 19.04
CA GLY A 467 14.58 26.81 18.54
C GLY A 467 13.33 26.95 17.66
N PHE A 468 12.49 25.91 17.56
CA PHE A 468 11.24 26.00 16.79
C PHE A 468 10.30 27.04 17.40
N ASN A 469 9.69 27.85 16.52
CA ASN A 469 8.81 28.99 16.85
C ASN A 469 7.85 29.24 15.67
N LEU A 470 6.90 30.17 15.83
CA LEU A 470 5.81 30.39 14.86
C LEU A 470 6.30 30.62 13.42
N LYS A 471 7.40 31.35 13.19
CA LYS A 471 7.91 31.68 11.84
C LYS A 471 8.29 30.43 11.04
N HIS A 472 8.57 29.32 11.71
CA HIS A 472 8.92 28.06 11.07
C HIS A 472 7.73 27.39 10.36
N PHE A 473 6.47 27.64 10.77
CA PHE A 473 5.30 27.23 9.98
C PHE A 473 5.31 27.92 8.61
N GLY A 474 5.60 29.23 8.55
CA GLY A 474 5.70 29.95 7.29
C GLY A 474 6.86 29.49 6.40
N ALA A 475 8.01 29.18 7.02
CA ALA A 475 9.17 28.61 6.33
C ALA A 475 8.88 27.24 5.71
N ILE A 476 8.19 26.36 6.45
CA ILE A 476 7.70 25.06 5.97
C ILE A 476 6.79 25.25 4.76
N LEU A 477 5.76 26.09 4.89
CA LEU A 477 4.74 26.24 3.84
C LEU A 477 5.31 26.89 2.57
N HIS A 478 6.16 27.92 2.67
CA HIS A 478 6.87 28.48 1.52
C HIS A 478 7.71 27.41 0.81
N ALA A 479 8.61 26.74 1.53
CA ALA A 479 9.54 25.78 0.92
C ALA A 479 8.83 24.56 0.29
N ARG A 480 7.76 24.07 0.92
CA ARG A 480 7.04 22.86 0.46
C ARG A 480 6.01 23.15 -0.65
N LEU A 481 5.30 24.29 -0.62
CA LEU A 481 4.43 24.70 -1.73
C LEU A 481 5.24 24.94 -3.02
N HIS A 482 6.43 25.54 -2.93
CA HIS A 482 7.33 25.66 -4.08
C HIS A 482 7.87 24.31 -4.55
N ALA A 483 8.25 23.41 -3.64
CA ALA A 483 8.82 22.11 -4.00
C ALA A 483 7.83 21.18 -4.74
N ASP A 484 6.58 21.11 -4.25
CA ASP A 484 5.60 20.13 -4.75
C ASP A 484 4.64 20.76 -5.78
N PHE A 485 4.36 22.07 -5.67
CA PHE A 485 3.39 22.78 -6.52
C PHE A 485 4.01 23.93 -7.33
N GLY A 486 5.34 24.05 -7.40
CA GLY A 486 6.06 25.09 -8.18
C GLY A 486 5.84 25.05 -9.71
N ALA A 487 5.05 24.10 -10.23
CA ALA A 487 4.53 24.13 -11.60
C ALA A 487 3.26 25.00 -11.77
N ILE A 488 2.68 25.43 -10.64
CA ILE A 488 1.40 26.15 -10.48
C ILE A 488 1.61 27.45 -9.69
N VAL A 489 2.35 27.37 -8.58
CA VAL A 489 2.67 28.46 -7.65
C VAL A 489 4.01 29.11 -8.02
N ASP A 490 4.02 30.42 -8.31
CA ASP A 490 5.23 31.21 -8.56
C ASP A 490 5.69 32.00 -7.31
N LYS A 491 4.82 32.19 -6.31
CA LYS A 491 5.06 32.94 -5.07
C LYS A 491 4.21 32.44 -3.90
N VAL A 492 4.76 32.51 -2.69
CA VAL A 492 4.05 32.30 -1.41
C VAL A 492 4.44 33.38 -0.39
N LYS A 493 3.44 33.93 0.30
CA LYS A 493 3.58 34.71 1.55
C LYS A 493 2.75 34.03 2.65
N VAL A 494 3.26 34.03 3.88
CA VAL A 494 2.55 33.47 5.04
C VAL A 494 2.49 34.50 6.16
N THR A 495 1.29 34.73 6.70
CA THR A 495 1.09 35.60 7.87
C THR A 495 0.36 34.83 8.97
N ILE A 496 0.95 34.82 10.16
CA ILE A 496 0.46 34.09 11.33
C ILE A 496 -0.14 35.10 12.32
N TYR A 497 -1.44 35.01 12.56
CA TYR A 497 -2.20 35.93 13.40
C TYR A 497 -2.43 35.34 14.79
N THR A 498 -1.86 35.99 15.81
CA THR A 498 -2.08 35.67 17.24
C THR A 498 -2.61 36.86 18.04
N LYS A 499 -2.70 38.05 17.44
CA LYS A 499 -3.38 39.23 18.00
C LYS A 499 -4.90 39.03 17.89
N PRO A 500 -5.69 39.08 18.99
CA PRO A 500 -7.13 38.77 18.98
C PRO A 500 -7.96 39.50 17.92
N ASP A 501 -7.80 40.82 17.75
CA ASP A 501 -8.60 41.59 16.79
C ASP A 501 -8.34 41.18 15.33
N GLU A 502 -7.08 40.91 14.99
CA GLU A 502 -6.72 40.48 13.62
C GLU A 502 -7.06 39.01 13.40
N PHE A 503 -6.88 38.17 14.44
CA PHE A 503 -7.29 36.77 14.41
C PHE A 503 -8.80 36.65 14.10
N ALA A 504 -9.66 37.36 14.84
CA ALA A 504 -11.10 37.34 14.61
C ALA A 504 -11.47 37.83 13.20
N LYS A 505 -10.94 38.99 12.79
CA LYS A 505 -11.12 39.56 11.45
C LYS A 505 -10.71 38.61 10.33
N HIS A 506 -9.58 37.92 10.45
CA HIS A 506 -9.10 36.99 9.42
C HIS A 506 -9.81 35.62 9.49
N LEU A 507 -10.30 35.20 10.66
CA LEU A 507 -11.19 34.04 10.80
C LEU A 507 -12.54 34.28 10.08
N ASP A 508 -13.12 35.47 10.21
CA ASP A 508 -14.37 35.82 9.52
C ASP A 508 -14.16 35.89 8.00
N ASN A 509 -13.08 36.53 7.52
CA ASN A 509 -12.69 36.51 6.11
C ASN A 509 -12.50 35.07 5.57
N ALA A 510 -11.86 34.20 6.34
CA ALA A 510 -11.63 32.82 5.98
C ALA A 510 -12.96 32.04 5.88
N ARG A 511 -13.90 32.29 6.81
CA ARG A 511 -15.24 31.72 6.78
C ARG A 511 -16.05 32.15 5.58
N ASP A 512 -16.09 33.45 5.25
CA ASP A 512 -16.73 33.95 4.02
C ASP A 512 -16.17 33.26 2.77
N ALA A 513 -14.85 33.03 2.72
CA ALA A 513 -14.19 32.31 1.64
C ALA A 513 -14.51 30.80 1.62
N TYR A 514 -14.57 30.12 2.78
CA TYR A 514 -15.03 28.73 2.84
C TYR A 514 -16.49 28.62 2.37
N ASP A 515 -17.35 29.56 2.78
CA ASP A 515 -18.75 29.62 2.37
C ASP A 515 -18.88 29.87 0.87
N HIS A 516 -18.04 30.73 0.29
CA HIS A 516 -17.96 30.93 -1.16
C HIS A 516 -17.48 29.65 -1.89
N ARG A 517 -16.46 28.96 -1.38
CA ARG A 517 -15.99 27.67 -1.93
C ARG A 517 -17.07 26.60 -1.86
N ASN A 518 -17.78 26.49 -0.74
CA ASN A 518 -18.91 25.58 -0.56
C ASN A 518 -20.03 25.90 -1.58
N LYS A 519 -20.30 27.19 -1.84
CA LYS A 519 -21.28 27.64 -2.85
C LYS A 519 -20.80 27.46 -4.29
N ARG A 520 -19.50 27.55 -4.58
CA ARG A 520 -18.93 27.25 -5.92
C ARG A 520 -18.96 25.75 -6.21
N LEU A 521 -18.66 24.91 -5.23
CA LEU A 521 -18.86 23.45 -5.29
C LEU A 521 -20.31 23.09 -5.61
N ALA A 522 -21.29 23.79 -5.04
CA ALA A 522 -22.71 23.56 -5.33
C ALA A 522 -23.16 23.92 -6.76
N ASN A 523 -22.35 24.64 -7.54
CA ASN A 523 -22.57 24.89 -8.98
C ASN A 523 -21.79 23.92 -9.89
N LEU A 524 -20.94 23.07 -9.31
CA LEU A 524 -20.12 22.10 -10.03
C LEU A 524 -20.92 20.79 -10.13
N THR A 525 -21.77 20.68 -11.15
CA THR A 525 -22.58 19.48 -11.40
C THR A 525 -21.96 18.58 -12.48
N ASP A 526 -22.37 17.32 -12.52
CA ASP A 526 -21.92 16.34 -13.51
C ASP A 526 -22.37 16.73 -14.93
N ASP A 527 -23.48 17.47 -15.05
CA ASP A 527 -23.99 18.02 -16.31
C ASP A 527 -23.28 19.31 -16.75
N ALA A 528 -22.44 19.90 -15.89
CA ALA A 528 -21.70 21.15 -16.16
C ALA A 528 -20.24 20.94 -16.59
N VAL A 529 -19.76 19.68 -16.62
CA VAL A 529 -18.38 19.32 -16.99
C VAL A 529 -18.32 18.40 -18.21
N ASP A 530 -17.27 18.50 -19.04
CA ASP A 530 -17.04 17.61 -20.19
C ASP A 530 -16.09 16.43 -19.87
N GLU A 531 -15.57 16.39 -18.64
CA GLU A 531 -14.62 15.40 -18.16
C GLU A 531 -14.89 14.99 -16.70
N PHE A 532 -14.86 13.69 -16.43
CA PHE A 532 -14.68 13.13 -15.09
C PHE A 532 -13.20 12.78 -14.88
N PHE A 533 -12.83 12.26 -13.71
CA PHE A 533 -11.48 11.74 -13.47
C PHE A 533 -11.50 10.31 -12.98
N SER A 534 -10.46 9.55 -13.30
CA SER A 534 -10.19 8.28 -12.64
C SER A 534 -9.46 8.47 -11.31
N CYS A 535 -9.47 7.42 -10.49
CA CYS A 535 -8.43 7.19 -9.49
C CYS A 535 -8.09 5.69 -9.45
N THR A 536 -6.83 5.35 -9.78
CA THR A 536 -6.29 3.98 -9.76
C THR A 536 -5.40 3.69 -8.55
N LEU A 537 -5.29 4.63 -7.59
CA LEU A 537 -4.39 4.54 -6.42
C LEU A 537 -4.58 3.24 -5.62
N CYS A 538 -5.82 2.78 -5.47
CA CYS A 538 -6.16 1.54 -4.77
C CYS A 538 -5.78 0.24 -5.51
N GLN A 539 -5.32 0.30 -6.77
CA GLN A 539 -4.85 -0.90 -7.50
C GLN A 539 -3.60 -1.54 -6.88
N SER A 540 -2.90 -0.80 -6.01
CA SER A 540 -1.89 -1.29 -5.08
C SER A 540 -2.36 -2.49 -4.22
N PHE A 541 -3.66 -2.61 -3.93
CA PHE A 541 -4.25 -3.73 -3.18
C PHE A 541 -5.50 -4.36 -3.82
N ALA A 542 -6.18 -3.66 -4.74
CA ALA A 542 -7.33 -4.16 -5.50
C ALA A 542 -7.08 -3.95 -7.02
N PRO A 543 -6.27 -4.80 -7.69
CA PRO A 543 -5.65 -4.47 -8.99
C PRO A 543 -6.60 -4.08 -10.13
N ASN A 544 -7.85 -4.57 -10.12
CA ASN A 544 -8.83 -4.31 -11.18
C ASN A 544 -9.88 -3.26 -10.77
N HIS A 545 -9.75 -2.66 -9.58
CA HIS A 545 -10.63 -1.59 -9.12
C HIS A 545 -10.28 -0.26 -9.79
N VAL A 546 -11.30 0.49 -10.19
CA VAL A 546 -11.20 1.86 -10.69
C VAL A 546 -12.26 2.69 -9.98
N CYS A 547 -11.87 3.77 -9.30
CA CYS A 547 -12.81 4.83 -8.99
C CYS A 547 -12.99 5.73 -10.22
N ILE A 548 -14.25 6.01 -10.59
CA ILE A 548 -14.60 7.13 -11.46
C ILE A 548 -15.18 8.21 -10.54
N VAL A 549 -14.63 9.41 -10.65
CA VAL A 549 -14.88 10.55 -9.77
C VAL A 549 -15.45 11.69 -10.60
N SER A 550 -16.68 12.07 -10.30
CA SER A 550 -17.38 13.21 -10.89
C SER A 550 -17.60 14.31 -9.84
N PRO A 551 -17.98 15.54 -10.23
CA PRO A 551 -18.32 16.60 -9.28
C PRO A 551 -19.33 16.17 -8.19
N GLU A 552 -20.35 15.40 -8.57
CA GLU A 552 -21.43 14.95 -7.69
C GLU A 552 -21.24 13.51 -7.16
N ARG A 553 -20.18 12.79 -7.56
CA ARG A 553 -19.78 11.48 -7.00
C ARG A 553 -18.28 11.43 -6.71
N LEU A 554 -17.91 11.77 -5.47
CA LEU A 554 -16.55 11.61 -4.92
C LEU A 554 -16.12 10.13 -4.82
N GLY A 555 -14.81 9.89 -4.71
CA GLY A 555 -14.26 8.54 -4.53
C GLY A 555 -14.69 7.89 -3.21
N LEU A 556 -14.88 6.56 -3.22
CA LEU A 556 -15.48 5.80 -2.09
C LEU A 556 -14.69 5.84 -0.77
N CYS A 557 -13.46 6.35 -0.79
CA CYS A 557 -12.62 6.58 0.37
C CYS A 557 -12.90 7.91 1.10
N GLY A 558 -13.81 8.75 0.59
CA GLY A 558 -14.09 10.10 1.10
C GLY A 558 -12.99 11.15 0.84
N ALA A 559 -11.75 10.71 0.61
CA ALA A 559 -10.56 11.56 0.55
C ALA A 559 -10.17 12.13 -0.82
N TYR A 560 -10.91 11.85 -1.90
CA TYR A 560 -10.66 12.37 -3.25
C TYR A 560 -11.96 12.80 -3.94
N ASN A 561 -12.09 14.09 -4.23
CA ASN A 561 -13.14 14.68 -5.06
C ASN A 561 -12.62 15.06 -6.48
N TRP A 562 -13.49 15.55 -7.36
CA TRP A 562 -13.15 15.90 -8.74
C TRP A 562 -12.09 17.00 -8.86
N LEU A 563 -12.10 18.03 -8.00
CA LEU A 563 -11.08 19.08 -7.97
C LEU A 563 -9.72 18.52 -7.52
N ASP A 564 -9.70 17.62 -6.53
CA ASP A 564 -8.46 16.96 -6.08
C ASP A 564 -7.84 16.14 -7.22
N CYS A 565 -8.67 15.38 -7.94
CA CYS A 565 -8.24 14.58 -9.08
C CYS A 565 -7.77 15.44 -10.26
N LYS A 566 -8.46 16.56 -10.53
CA LYS A 566 -8.09 17.54 -11.56
C LYS A 566 -6.80 18.27 -11.23
N ALA A 567 -6.59 18.67 -9.98
CA ALA A 567 -5.34 19.25 -9.52
C ALA A 567 -4.21 18.22 -9.61
N SER A 568 -4.42 16.99 -9.09
CA SER A 568 -3.47 15.87 -9.15
C SER A 568 -2.96 15.63 -10.58
N TYR A 569 -3.87 15.58 -11.57
CA TYR A 569 -3.50 15.47 -12.99
C TYR A 569 -2.73 16.69 -13.52
N ASN A 570 -3.13 17.92 -13.17
CA ASN A 570 -2.42 19.14 -13.60
C ASN A 570 -1.02 19.28 -12.99
N ILE A 571 -0.77 18.66 -11.82
CA ILE A 571 0.54 18.58 -11.16
C ILE A 571 1.38 17.46 -11.80
N ASN A 572 0.79 16.27 -11.94
CA ASN A 572 1.43 15.09 -12.50
C ASN A 572 0.51 14.41 -13.53
N PRO A 573 0.66 14.74 -14.84
CA PRO A 573 -0.13 14.10 -15.91
C PRO A 573 0.12 12.59 -16.06
N THR A 574 1.14 12.03 -15.40
CA THR A 574 1.43 10.58 -15.32
C THR A 574 1.00 9.95 -13.99
N GLY A 575 0.23 10.66 -13.17
CA GLY A 575 -0.29 10.18 -11.88
C GLY A 575 -1.48 9.23 -11.98
N PRO A 576 -1.96 8.70 -10.84
CA PRO A 576 -3.08 7.75 -10.76
C PRO A 576 -4.45 8.37 -11.05
N ASN A 577 -4.52 9.69 -11.28
CA ASN A 577 -5.71 10.41 -11.69
C ASN A 577 -5.58 10.83 -13.14
N GLN A 578 -6.47 10.34 -14.01
CA GLN A 578 -6.46 10.62 -15.44
C GLN A 578 -7.82 11.20 -15.87
N PRO A 579 -7.87 12.21 -16.75
CA PRO A 579 -9.12 12.79 -17.23
C PRO A 579 -9.86 11.80 -18.14
N ILE A 580 -11.13 11.59 -17.85
CA ILE A 580 -12.05 10.78 -18.64
C ILE A 580 -12.95 11.74 -19.43
N LYS A 581 -12.63 11.97 -20.70
CA LYS A 581 -13.53 12.71 -21.62
C LYS A 581 -14.82 11.91 -21.79
N LEU A 582 -15.95 12.50 -21.39
CA LEU A 582 -17.23 11.79 -21.33
C LEU A 582 -17.67 11.23 -22.69
N GLY A 583 -17.48 12.00 -23.77
CA GLY A 583 -17.84 11.57 -25.12
C GLY A 583 -19.35 11.52 -25.30
N LYS A 584 -19.89 10.39 -25.78
CA LYS A 584 -21.34 10.26 -26.00
C LYS A 584 -22.02 9.80 -24.71
N MET A 585 -22.98 10.58 -24.21
CA MET A 585 -23.96 10.12 -23.22
C MET A 585 -24.85 9.03 -23.84
N LEU A 586 -24.88 7.86 -23.20
CA LEU A 586 -25.62 6.67 -23.64
C LEU A 586 -26.93 6.51 -22.85
N ASP A 587 -26.88 6.76 -21.54
CA ASP A 587 -28.03 6.75 -20.64
C ASP A 587 -27.91 7.91 -19.63
N PRO A 588 -28.79 8.93 -19.67
CA PRO A 588 -28.77 10.05 -18.73
C PRO A 588 -29.31 9.72 -17.33
N VAL A 589 -30.06 8.63 -17.19
CA VAL A 589 -30.69 8.22 -15.92
C VAL A 589 -29.70 7.39 -15.10
N LYS A 590 -29.07 6.39 -15.72
CA LYS A 590 -28.05 5.53 -15.08
C LYS A 590 -26.66 6.16 -15.08
N GLY A 591 -26.44 7.17 -15.93
CA GLY A 591 -25.15 7.83 -16.07
C GLY A 591 -24.13 6.96 -16.79
N TYR A 592 -24.50 6.45 -17.96
CA TYR A 592 -23.56 5.81 -18.88
C TYR A 592 -23.05 6.80 -19.92
N TRP A 593 -21.73 6.90 -20.04
CA TRP A 593 -21.02 7.65 -21.07
C TRP A 593 -20.02 6.75 -21.77
N SER A 594 -19.80 6.92 -23.07
CA SER A 594 -18.81 6.11 -23.80
C SER A 594 -17.43 6.18 -23.13
N GLY A 595 -17.01 7.36 -22.70
CA GLY A 595 -15.71 7.55 -22.02
C GLY A 595 -15.60 6.85 -20.66
N THR A 596 -16.67 6.77 -19.86
CA THR A 596 -16.61 6.07 -18.57
C THR A 596 -16.55 4.56 -18.77
N LEU A 597 -17.25 4.02 -19.77
CA LEU A 597 -17.18 2.60 -20.14
C LEU A 597 -15.82 2.22 -20.76
N ASP A 598 -15.32 3.03 -21.70
CA ASP A 598 -14.02 2.81 -22.34
C ASP A 598 -12.88 2.88 -21.31
N TYR A 599 -12.93 3.84 -20.38
CA TYR A 599 -11.94 3.91 -19.30
C TYR A 599 -12.10 2.77 -18.28
N ALA A 600 -13.32 2.36 -17.93
CA ALA A 600 -13.52 1.22 -17.02
C ALA A 600 -12.86 -0.06 -17.56
N LYS A 601 -13.04 -0.33 -18.86
CA LYS A 601 -12.40 -1.47 -19.56
C LYS A 601 -10.87 -1.39 -19.50
N VAL A 602 -10.29 -0.23 -19.82
CA VAL A 602 -8.82 -0.05 -19.81
C VAL A 602 -8.25 -0.12 -18.39
N GLY A 603 -8.82 0.65 -17.47
CA GLY A 603 -8.32 0.79 -16.09
C GLY A 603 -8.51 -0.46 -15.23
N SER A 604 -9.50 -1.31 -15.50
CA SER A 604 -9.72 -2.58 -14.78
C SER A 604 -9.02 -3.80 -15.40
N HIS A 605 -8.11 -3.59 -16.36
CA HIS A 605 -7.47 -4.66 -17.13
C HIS A 605 -8.47 -5.57 -17.89
N GLY A 606 -9.62 -5.02 -18.28
CA GLY A 606 -10.69 -5.71 -19.00
C GLY A 606 -11.70 -6.46 -18.12
N VAL A 607 -11.58 -6.39 -16.79
CA VAL A 607 -12.44 -7.15 -15.87
C VAL A 607 -13.81 -6.48 -15.65
N ILE A 608 -13.83 -5.15 -15.53
CA ILE A 608 -15.07 -4.37 -15.49
C ILE A 608 -15.39 -3.96 -16.92
N GLN A 609 -16.49 -4.48 -17.46
CA GLN A 609 -16.98 -4.06 -18.77
C GLN A 609 -17.75 -2.75 -18.63
N ASP A 610 -18.84 -2.73 -17.87
CA ASP A 610 -19.68 -1.54 -17.77
C ASP A 610 -19.83 -1.09 -16.31
N VAL A 611 -20.03 0.20 -16.07
CA VAL A 611 -20.12 0.78 -14.72
C VAL A 611 -21.14 1.91 -14.69
N SER A 612 -22.10 1.82 -13.77
CA SER A 612 -23.16 2.81 -13.59
C SER A 612 -22.70 3.93 -12.66
N MET A 613 -22.91 5.18 -13.08
CA MET A 613 -22.62 6.33 -12.23
C MET A 613 -23.73 6.59 -11.20
N TYR A 614 -24.98 6.22 -11.49
CA TYR A 614 -26.14 6.63 -10.70
C TYR A 614 -27.06 5.49 -10.24
N SER A 615 -26.75 4.21 -10.50
CA SER A 615 -27.48 3.06 -9.94
C SER A 615 -26.60 2.20 -9.01
N ILE A 616 -27.22 1.65 -7.96
CA ILE A 616 -26.70 0.53 -7.16
C ILE A 616 -27.16 -0.83 -7.70
N MET A 617 -28.28 -0.87 -8.43
CA MET A 617 -28.91 -2.10 -8.92
C MET A 617 -28.23 -2.64 -10.19
N GLU A 618 -27.65 -1.76 -11.01
CA GLU A 618 -27.01 -2.14 -12.27
C GLU A 618 -25.53 -1.74 -12.27
N ASN A 619 -24.63 -2.71 -12.48
CA ASN A 619 -23.18 -2.52 -12.66
C ASN A 619 -22.45 -1.60 -11.63
N PRO A 620 -22.46 -1.93 -10.31
CA PRO A 620 -21.83 -1.13 -9.24
C PRO A 620 -20.36 -1.57 -8.94
N MET A 621 -19.96 -1.72 -7.65
CA MET A 621 -18.64 -2.20 -7.17
C MET A 621 -18.78 -3.40 -6.18
N THR A 622 -17.76 -3.91 -5.47
CA THR A 622 -17.18 -5.23 -5.87
C THR A 622 -16.65 -6.34 -4.86
N ALA A 623 -16.99 -7.69 -4.82
CA ALA A 623 -16.26 -8.83 -4.09
C ALA A 623 -16.71 -10.36 -4.34
N CYS A 624 -15.90 -11.46 -4.05
CA CYS A 624 -16.31 -12.94 -3.88
C CYS A 624 -15.22 -14.07 -3.51
N LEU A 625 -15.56 -15.43 -3.46
CA LEU A 625 -14.84 -16.59 -2.77
C LEU A 625 -14.71 -18.04 -3.49
N THR A 626 -14.87 -19.29 -2.91
CA THR A 626 -14.50 -20.70 -3.46
C THR A 626 -15.41 -21.97 -3.18
N ALA A 627 -15.18 -23.17 -3.81
CA ALA A 627 -16.15 -24.30 -3.98
C ALA A 627 -15.99 -25.68 -3.27
N ASP A 628 -14.91 -26.46 -3.45
CA ASP A 628 -14.74 -27.86 -2.96
C ASP A 628 -14.40 -27.94 -1.47
N THR A 629 -15.22 -27.26 -0.70
CA THR A 629 -14.99 -26.89 0.68
C THR A 629 -16.09 -27.53 1.51
N GLU A 630 -15.81 -28.59 2.27
CA GLU A 630 -16.72 -29.01 3.33
C GLU A 630 -16.86 -27.89 4.37
N VAL A 631 -18.09 -27.57 4.73
CA VAL A 631 -18.42 -26.54 5.72
C VAL A 631 -19.24 -27.15 6.84
N LEU A 632 -19.03 -26.62 8.06
CA LEU A 632 -19.51 -27.27 9.28
C LEU A 632 -20.91 -26.76 9.65
N VAL A 633 -21.93 -27.26 8.95
CA VAL A 633 -23.33 -26.87 9.10
C VAL A 633 -24.01 -27.69 10.21
N ASN A 634 -24.63 -27.02 11.17
CA ASN A 634 -25.33 -27.64 12.31
C ASN A 634 -24.49 -28.71 13.05
N GLY A 635 -23.17 -28.51 13.12
CA GLY A 635 -22.22 -29.43 13.75
C GLY A 635 -21.78 -30.61 12.87
N LYS A 636 -22.16 -30.66 11.59
CA LYS A 636 -21.83 -31.74 10.64
C LYS A 636 -21.05 -31.16 9.44
N LEU A 637 -20.05 -31.89 8.94
CA LEU A 637 -19.42 -31.59 7.64
C LEU A 637 -20.38 -31.93 6.49
N VAL A 638 -20.48 -31.01 5.53
CA VAL A 638 -21.15 -31.15 4.24
C VAL A 638 -20.36 -30.39 3.18
N ASP A 639 -20.13 -30.98 2.01
CA ASP A 639 -19.50 -30.31 0.86
C ASP A 639 -20.30 -29.05 0.45
N LEU A 640 -19.63 -27.91 0.24
CA LEU A 640 -20.29 -26.63 -0.07
C LEU A 640 -20.95 -26.60 -1.45
N GLY A 641 -20.48 -27.39 -2.41
CA GLY A 641 -21.19 -27.60 -3.68
C GLY A 641 -22.51 -28.31 -3.42
N ASP A 642 -22.46 -29.55 -2.92
CA ASP A 642 -23.65 -30.36 -2.64
C ASP A 642 -24.62 -29.64 -1.67
N PHE A 643 -24.10 -28.93 -0.66
CA PHE A 643 -24.87 -28.16 0.32
C PHE A 643 -25.61 -26.96 -0.29
N VAL A 644 -25.12 -26.41 -1.41
CA VAL A 644 -25.76 -25.28 -2.10
C VAL A 644 -26.72 -25.77 -3.17
N GLU A 645 -26.34 -26.76 -3.99
CA GLU A 645 -27.24 -27.32 -5.00
C GLU A 645 -28.42 -28.10 -4.37
N ALA A 646 -28.34 -28.47 -3.08
CA ALA A 646 -29.43 -29.11 -2.33
C ALA A 646 -30.41 -28.14 -1.64
N GLN A 647 -30.17 -26.82 -1.63
CA GLN A 647 -31.13 -25.86 -1.08
C GLN A 647 -32.27 -25.60 -2.08
N PRO A 648 -33.54 -25.53 -1.62
CA PRO A 648 -34.59 -24.89 -2.41
C PRO A 648 -34.37 -23.37 -2.49
N GLU A 649 -35.16 -22.66 -3.31
CA GLU A 649 -35.07 -21.20 -3.54
C GLU A 649 -35.21 -20.31 -2.28
N ARG A 650 -35.45 -20.91 -1.11
CA ARG A 650 -35.53 -20.27 0.20
C ARG A 650 -34.93 -21.23 1.23
N MET A 651 -33.81 -20.85 1.88
CA MET A 651 -33.17 -21.71 2.89
C MET A 651 -34.08 -22.00 4.08
N GLU A 652 -33.83 -23.13 4.76
CA GLU A 652 -34.45 -23.44 6.04
C GLU A 652 -33.96 -22.50 7.15
N GLU A 653 -34.89 -21.98 7.96
CA GLU A 653 -34.66 -20.84 8.85
C GLU A 653 -33.67 -21.07 10.01
N ASP A 654 -33.26 -22.32 10.26
CA ASP A 654 -32.45 -22.72 11.43
C ASP A 654 -31.04 -23.25 11.08
N GLN A 655 -30.59 -23.11 9.83
CA GLN A 655 -29.24 -23.53 9.43
C GLN A 655 -28.15 -22.60 10.01
N ARG A 656 -27.12 -23.18 10.63
CA ARG A 656 -26.02 -22.49 11.31
C ARG A 656 -24.67 -23.04 10.86
N LEU A 657 -23.68 -22.18 10.66
CA LEU A 657 -22.29 -22.58 10.47
C LEU A 657 -21.53 -22.46 11.79
N MET A 658 -20.59 -23.37 12.02
CA MET A 658 -19.67 -23.26 13.14
C MET A 658 -18.53 -22.27 12.84
N THR A 659 -18.14 -21.51 13.85
CA THR A 659 -17.10 -20.48 13.81
C THR A 659 -16.48 -20.30 15.21
N LEU A 660 -15.32 -19.65 15.30
CA LEU A 660 -14.67 -19.38 16.58
C LEU A 660 -15.03 -17.98 17.10
N ASP A 661 -15.45 -17.91 18.36
CA ASP A 661 -15.68 -16.64 19.05
C ASP A 661 -14.37 -16.00 19.55
N GLY A 662 -14.48 -14.81 20.16
CA GLY A 662 -13.33 -14.08 20.73
C GLY A 662 -12.65 -14.75 21.93
N GLN A 663 -13.16 -15.88 22.43
CA GLN A 663 -12.52 -16.73 23.44
C GLN A 663 -11.96 -18.02 22.83
N GLY A 664 -12.10 -18.24 21.53
CA GLY A 664 -11.68 -19.47 20.85
C GLY A 664 -12.60 -20.66 21.15
N LYS A 665 -13.87 -20.40 21.48
CA LYS A 665 -14.89 -21.43 21.60
C LYS A 665 -15.61 -21.62 20.27
N LEU A 666 -16.01 -22.85 19.95
CA LEU A 666 -16.74 -23.16 18.73
C LEU A 666 -18.23 -22.85 18.93
N VAL A 667 -18.73 -21.84 18.22
CA VAL A 667 -20.11 -21.34 18.32
C VAL A 667 -20.85 -21.47 16.99
N ALA A 668 -22.17 -21.63 17.06
CA ALA A 668 -23.05 -21.83 15.90
C ALA A 668 -23.79 -20.53 15.55
N SER A 669 -23.22 -19.70 14.66
CA SER A 669 -23.89 -18.50 14.15
C SER A 669 -24.80 -18.86 12.95
N LYS A 670 -25.88 -18.11 12.76
CA LYS A 670 -26.88 -18.41 11.72
C LYS A 670 -26.32 -18.09 10.33
N LEU A 671 -26.46 -19.04 9.40
CA LEU A 671 -26.18 -18.84 7.99
C LEU A 671 -27.29 -17.96 7.40
N LEU A 672 -26.91 -16.88 6.72
CA LEU A 672 -27.83 -15.92 6.10
C LEU A 672 -27.89 -16.03 4.57
N GLY A 673 -26.84 -16.56 3.94
CA GLY A 673 -26.79 -16.68 2.48
C GLY A 673 -25.58 -17.45 1.98
N VAL A 674 -25.72 -18.10 0.83
CA VAL A 674 -24.61 -18.61 0.04
C VAL A 674 -24.68 -18.00 -1.36
N HIS A 675 -23.54 -17.63 -1.91
CA HIS A 675 -23.42 -16.98 -3.22
C HIS A 675 -22.52 -17.83 -4.13
N LYS A 676 -22.99 -18.20 -5.33
CA LYS A 676 -22.28 -19.03 -6.32
C LYS A 676 -21.83 -18.18 -7.51
N ASN A 677 -20.53 -18.16 -7.81
CA ASN A 677 -19.89 -17.25 -8.77
C ASN A 677 -18.91 -18.02 -9.68
N PRO A 678 -18.46 -17.51 -10.84
CA PRO A 678 -17.49 -18.20 -11.69
C PRO A 678 -16.07 -18.23 -11.09
N ALA A 679 -15.33 -19.33 -11.27
CA ALA A 679 -14.00 -19.50 -10.67
C ALA A 679 -12.87 -18.74 -11.42
N PRO A 680 -11.88 -18.14 -10.69
CA PRO A 680 -10.73 -17.49 -11.31
C PRO A 680 -9.74 -18.53 -11.87
N PRO A 681 -8.78 -18.15 -12.74
CA PRO A 681 -7.93 -19.11 -13.46
C PRO A 681 -7.08 -20.03 -12.58
N HIS A 682 -6.67 -19.57 -11.40
CA HIS A 682 -5.83 -20.31 -10.46
C HIS A 682 -6.36 -20.15 -9.02
N LEU A 683 -6.23 -21.22 -8.23
CA LEU A 683 -6.63 -21.33 -6.83
C LEU A 683 -5.46 -21.82 -5.99
N ILE A 684 -5.51 -21.62 -4.68
CA ILE A 684 -4.52 -22.14 -3.72
C ILE A 684 -5.16 -23.29 -2.93
N ARG A 685 -4.54 -24.46 -2.94
CA ARG A 685 -4.87 -25.56 -2.03
C ARG A 685 -3.85 -25.63 -0.90
N ILE A 686 -4.33 -25.67 0.33
CA ILE A 686 -3.52 -26.04 1.50
C ILE A 686 -3.84 -27.45 1.95
N GLN A 687 -2.86 -28.17 2.49
CA GLN A 687 -3.04 -29.41 3.25
C GLN A 687 -2.40 -29.26 4.62
N THR A 688 -2.98 -29.86 5.67
CA THR A 688 -2.45 -29.81 7.05
C THR A 688 -1.92 -31.17 7.54
N LYS A 689 -1.36 -31.20 8.75
CA LYS A 689 -0.75 -32.37 9.38
C LYS A 689 -1.77 -33.31 10.01
N SER A 690 -2.94 -32.82 10.45
CA SER A 690 -4.05 -33.70 10.82
C SER A 690 -4.76 -34.33 9.60
N GLY A 691 -4.46 -33.85 8.38
CA GLY A 691 -4.98 -34.39 7.13
C GLY A 691 -6.06 -33.55 6.45
N GLN A 692 -6.40 -32.38 7.01
CA GLN A 692 -7.32 -31.44 6.35
C GLN A 692 -6.74 -30.94 5.03
N ARG A 693 -7.62 -30.60 4.09
CA ARG A 693 -7.27 -29.97 2.80
C ARG A 693 -8.27 -28.87 2.51
N LEU A 694 -7.87 -27.71 2.02
CA LEU A 694 -8.78 -26.60 1.71
C LEU A 694 -8.35 -25.88 0.44
N THR A 695 -9.29 -25.64 -0.49
CA THR A 695 -9.05 -24.90 -1.74
C THR A 695 -9.67 -23.49 -1.65
N LEU A 696 -8.87 -22.45 -1.92
CA LEU A 696 -9.21 -21.04 -1.73
C LEU A 696 -8.85 -20.18 -2.95
N THR A 697 -9.49 -19.02 -3.10
CA THR A 697 -8.93 -17.97 -3.98
C THR A 697 -7.63 -17.44 -3.37
N PRO A 698 -6.64 -17.03 -4.19
CA PRO A 698 -5.32 -16.60 -3.68
C PRO A 698 -5.39 -15.52 -2.59
N ASN A 699 -6.32 -14.57 -2.74
CA ASN A 699 -6.52 -13.44 -1.84
C ASN A 699 -7.37 -13.74 -0.59
N HIS A 700 -7.92 -14.94 -0.42
CA HIS A 700 -8.79 -15.23 0.72
C HIS A 700 -7.99 -15.33 2.02
N GLU A 701 -8.49 -14.77 3.12
CA GLU A 701 -7.76 -14.74 4.39
C GLU A 701 -8.08 -15.96 5.26
N VAL A 702 -7.03 -16.54 5.85
CA VAL A 702 -7.05 -17.71 6.73
C VAL A 702 -6.46 -17.32 8.10
N ALA A 703 -6.97 -17.91 9.17
CA ALA A 703 -6.51 -17.65 10.53
C ALA A 703 -5.20 -18.41 10.83
N VAL A 704 -4.14 -17.70 11.22
CA VAL A 704 -2.80 -18.23 11.53
C VAL A 704 -2.25 -17.59 12.80
N ASP A 705 -1.59 -18.35 13.67
CA ASP A 705 -0.98 -17.91 14.94
C ASP A 705 0.33 -17.10 14.71
N ARG A 706 0.23 -15.97 13.97
CA ARG A 706 1.31 -15.03 13.60
C ARG A 706 1.15 -13.64 14.27
N TRP A 707 0.66 -13.58 15.52
CA TRP A 707 0.19 -12.35 16.18
C TRP A 707 1.18 -11.17 16.24
N GLU A 708 2.50 -11.41 16.15
CA GLU A 708 3.54 -10.36 16.20
C GLU A 708 4.06 -9.91 14.83
N GLN A 709 3.71 -10.58 13.73
CA GLN A 709 4.32 -10.33 12.42
C GLN A 709 3.43 -9.51 11.46
N ASN A 710 2.10 -9.57 11.62
CA ASN A 710 1.17 -9.04 10.60
C ASN A 710 0.57 -7.65 10.92
N GLY A 711 0.77 -7.10 12.13
CA GLY A 711 0.24 -5.79 12.56
C GLY A 711 -1.30 -5.64 12.65
N HIS A 712 -2.06 -6.56 12.04
CA HIS A 712 -3.51 -6.46 11.83
C HIS A 712 -4.30 -7.70 12.30
N GLY A 713 -3.76 -8.44 13.27
CA GLY A 713 -4.41 -9.61 13.88
C GLY A 713 -4.03 -10.95 13.23
N PRO A 714 -4.81 -12.02 13.48
CA PRO A 714 -4.41 -13.40 13.21
C PRO A 714 -4.66 -13.85 11.75
N TRP A 715 -4.70 -12.94 10.78
CA TRP A 715 -5.14 -13.24 9.41
C TRP A 715 -4.00 -13.16 8.41
N ALA A 716 -3.96 -14.11 7.47
CA ALA A 716 -3.01 -14.14 6.35
C ALA A 716 -3.71 -14.64 5.07
N ARG A 717 -3.37 -14.10 3.90
CA ARG A 717 -3.90 -14.55 2.60
C ARG A 717 -3.48 -16.00 2.30
N ALA A 718 -4.32 -16.74 1.59
CA ALA A 718 -4.05 -18.11 1.16
C ALA A 718 -2.74 -18.22 0.36
N ASP A 719 -2.47 -17.25 -0.53
CA ASP A 719 -1.21 -17.14 -1.28
C ASP A 719 0.00 -16.66 -0.47
N ALA A 720 -0.17 -16.36 0.83
CA ALA A 720 0.88 -16.02 1.79
C ALA A 720 1.04 -17.07 2.91
N LEU A 721 0.36 -18.22 2.80
CA LEU A 721 0.54 -19.39 3.67
C LEU A 721 1.75 -20.21 3.22
N GLN A 722 2.42 -20.86 4.18
CA GLN A 722 3.59 -21.69 3.95
C GLN A 722 3.52 -23.01 4.75
N PRO A 723 4.11 -24.11 4.28
CA PRO A 723 4.31 -25.31 5.09
C PRO A 723 5.05 -24.96 6.40
N GLY A 724 4.50 -25.40 7.53
CA GLY A 724 4.95 -25.03 8.88
C GLY A 724 4.06 -24.01 9.60
N ASP A 725 3.24 -23.23 8.88
CA ASP A 725 2.26 -22.34 9.50
C ASP A 725 1.30 -23.09 10.43
N GLN A 726 0.89 -22.42 11.51
CA GLN A 726 -0.03 -22.94 12.50
C GLN A 726 -1.41 -22.30 12.32
N VAL A 727 -2.31 -23.02 11.66
CA VAL A 727 -3.69 -22.58 11.41
C VAL A 727 -4.62 -22.99 12.55
N TYR A 728 -5.65 -22.17 12.80
CA TYR A 728 -6.69 -22.50 13.79
C TYR A 728 -7.63 -23.55 13.19
N THR A 729 -7.65 -24.75 13.77
CA THR A 729 -8.41 -25.91 13.27
C THR A 729 -9.28 -26.54 14.35
N VAL A 730 -10.52 -26.89 14.04
CA VAL A 730 -11.45 -27.46 15.04
C VAL A 730 -11.14 -28.92 15.38
N LYS A 731 -11.42 -29.34 16.62
CA LYS A 731 -11.12 -30.68 17.15
C LYS A 731 -12.00 -31.83 16.60
N HIS A 732 -12.62 -31.68 15.42
CA HIS A 732 -13.60 -32.64 14.87
C HIS A 732 -12.92 -33.69 13.96
N ASN A 733 -13.25 -34.98 14.13
CA ASN A 733 -12.81 -36.12 13.28
C ASN A 733 -11.28 -36.34 13.11
N ILE A 734 -10.45 -35.95 14.08
CA ILE A 734 -8.98 -36.07 14.00
C ILE A 734 -8.43 -37.10 14.99
N ASP A 735 -7.47 -37.92 14.54
CA ASP A 735 -6.70 -38.85 15.38
C ASP A 735 -5.98 -38.06 16.49
N SER A 736 -6.40 -38.29 17.73
CA SER A 736 -6.02 -37.48 18.90
C SER A 736 -4.71 -37.90 19.57
N THR A 737 -3.93 -38.78 18.94
CA THR A 737 -2.66 -39.32 19.48
C THR A 737 -1.46 -38.34 19.45
N GLN A 738 -1.59 -37.16 18.81
CA GLN A 738 -0.49 -36.18 18.74
C GLN A 738 -0.45 -35.23 19.95
N THR A 739 0.75 -34.98 20.49
CA THR A 739 1.00 -33.93 21.48
C THR A 739 0.54 -32.57 20.96
N ARG A 740 -0.48 -31.98 21.61
CA ARG A 740 -1.11 -30.74 21.15
C ARG A 740 -0.27 -29.53 21.53
N VAL A 741 0.10 -28.75 20.54
CA VAL A 741 0.76 -27.44 20.68
C VAL A 741 -0.29 -26.37 20.91
N LEU A 742 -0.03 -25.46 21.85
CA LEU A 742 -0.91 -24.34 22.20
C LEU A 742 -0.38 -23.03 21.59
N SER A 743 -1.21 -21.99 21.56
CA SER A 743 -0.86 -20.69 20.94
C SER A 743 0.24 -19.94 21.69
N HIS A 744 0.86 -18.95 21.04
CA HIS A 744 1.83 -18.07 21.70
C HIS A 744 1.23 -17.31 22.90
N ALA A 745 -0.07 -17.01 22.89
CA ALA A 745 -0.77 -16.43 24.05
C ALA A 745 -0.72 -17.35 25.28
N ALA A 746 -0.97 -18.65 25.10
CA ALA A 746 -0.85 -19.66 26.15
C ALA A 746 0.60 -19.74 26.70
N GLY A 747 1.60 -19.53 25.83
CA GLY A 747 3.00 -19.41 26.21
C GLY A 747 3.28 -18.22 27.12
N ARG A 748 2.83 -17.03 26.73
CA ARG A 748 3.04 -15.81 27.53
C ARG A 748 2.41 -15.89 28.91
N VAL A 749 1.17 -16.39 29.00
CA VAL A 749 0.47 -16.57 30.27
C VAL A 749 1.24 -17.54 31.18
N LEU A 750 1.76 -18.65 30.65
CA LEU A 750 2.67 -19.52 31.42
C LEU A 750 3.94 -18.78 31.88
N ALA A 751 4.54 -17.92 31.06
CA ALA A 751 5.77 -17.21 31.40
C ALA A 751 5.59 -15.97 32.31
N GLU A 752 4.36 -15.57 32.58
CA GLU A 752 4.00 -14.49 33.50
C GLU A 752 3.54 -14.97 34.87
N LEU A 753 3.07 -16.22 34.98
CA LEU A 753 2.81 -16.90 36.25
C LEU A 753 4.12 -17.26 36.97
N PRO A 754 4.39 -16.76 38.18
CA PRO A 754 5.55 -17.14 38.98
C PRO A 754 5.61 -18.65 39.27
N GLU A 755 4.44 -19.29 39.37
CA GLU A 755 4.28 -20.70 39.71
C GLU A 755 4.84 -21.61 38.61
N SER A 756 4.78 -21.19 37.34
CA SER A 756 5.34 -21.96 36.22
C SER A 756 6.84 -22.22 36.35
N TYR A 757 7.59 -21.37 37.08
CA TYR A 757 9.04 -21.51 37.28
C TYR A 757 9.42 -22.67 38.22
N THR A 758 8.48 -23.31 38.91
CA THR A 758 8.75 -24.55 39.67
C THR A 758 8.81 -25.78 38.76
N VAL A 759 8.03 -25.81 37.68
CA VAL A 759 7.90 -26.94 36.74
C VAL A 759 8.70 -26.75 35.46
N LEU A 760 8.78 -25.51 34.95
CA LEU A 760 9.35 -25.19 33.65
C LEU A 760 10.61 -24.35 33.80
N GLY A 761 11.70 -24.79 33.16
CA GLY A 761 12.98 -24.10 33.23
C GLY A 761 12.93 -22.66 32.70
N ALA A 762 13.66 -21.75 33.33
CA ALA A 762 13.63 -20.32 33.02
C ALA A 762 13.93 -19.99 31.55
N SER A 763 14.76 -20.78 30.86
CA SER A 763 14.99 -20.65 29.40
C SER A 763 13.71 -20.94 28.61
N THR A 764 12.98 -22.01 28.95
CA THR A 764 11.72 -22.39 28.32
C THR A 764 10.66 -21.31 28.48
N LEU A 765 10.53 -20.76 29.69
CA LEU A 765 9.61 -19.66 29.97
C LEU A 765 10.03 -18.36 29.28
N PHE A 766 11.33 -18.07 29.19
CA PHE A 766 11.83 -16.96 28.38
C PHE A 766 11.49 -17.14 26.88
N HIS A 767 11.63 -18.33 26.32
CA HIS A 767 11.22 -18.61 24.94
C HIS A 767 9.70 -18.45 24.74
N TYR A 768 8.87 -18.88 25.70
CA TYR A 768 7.42 -18.66 25.64
C TYR A 768 7.04 -17.17 25.75
N LYS A 769 7.70 -16.42 26.63
CA LYS A 769 7.49 -14.97 26.79
C LYS A 769 7.84 -14.18 25.53
N THR A 770 8.86 -14.63 24.81
CA THR A 770 9.41 -13.98 23.60
C THR A 770 8.88 -14.57 22.30
N GLY A 771 7.85 -15.42 22.32
CA GLY A 771 7.27 -16.04 21.13
C GLY A 771 8.18 -17.04 20.40
N ARG A 772 9.35 -17.38 20.96
CA ARG A 772 10.36 -18.24 20.33
C ARG A 772 10.06 -19.73 20.39
N SER A 773 9.12 -20.15 21.24
CA SER A 773 8.55 -21.50 21.25
C SER A 773 7.12 -21.48 21.78
N ARG A 774 6.41 -22.61 21.64
CA ARG A 774 5.02 -22.80 22.07
C ARG A 774 4.95 -23.91 23.13
N PRO A 775 4.10 -23.77 24.17
CA PRO A 775 3.89 -24.84 25.15
C PRO A 775 3.03 -25.97 24.59
N THR A 776 3.22 -27.18 25.11
CA THR A 776 2.29 -28.29 24.89
C THR A 776 1.20 -28.35 25.95
N THR A 777 0.12 -29.07 25.67
CA THR A 777 -0.90 -29.41 26.67
C THR A 777 -0.32 -30.03 27.93
N ASP A 778 0.75 -30.81 27.79
CA ASP A 778 1.27 -31.66 28.86
C ASP A 778 2.13 -30.83 29.82
N GLN A 779 2.89 -29.87 29.29
CA GLN A 779 3.62 -28.87 30.07
C GLN A 779 2.67 -27.94 30.84
N MET A 780 1.56 -27.52 30.21
CA MET A 780 0.55 -26.72 30.88
C MET A 780 -0.21 -27.52 31.96
N ARG A 781 -0.48 -28.81 31.73
CA ARG A 781 -1.06 -29.71 32.74
C ARG A 781 -0.14 -29.89 33.94
N ALA A 782 1.17 -30.06 33.72
CA ALA A 782 2.14 -30.21 34.80
C ALA A 782 2.22 -28.96 35.70
N VAL A 783 2.11 -27.74 35.14
CA VAL A 783 2.01 -26.49 35.93
C VAL A 783 0.72 -26.45 36.76
N ILE A 784 -0.42 -26.90 36.20
CA ILE A 784 -1.69 -26.99 36.93
C ILE A 784 -1.66 -28.07 38.04
N GLU A 785 -0.87 -29.13 37.87
CA GLU A 785 -0.74 -30.21 38.85
C GLU A 785 0.13 -29.81 40.06
N GLU A 786 1.23 -29.09 39.82
CA GLU A 786 2.11 -28.55 40.87
C GLU A 786 1.50 -27.31 41.58
N ALA A 787 0.78 -26.46 40.84
CA ALA A 787 0.16 -25.23 41.36
C ALA A 787 -1.34 -25.12 40.96
N PRO A 788 -2.26 -25.83 41.66
CA PRO A 788 -3.67 -25.92 41.31
C PRO A 788 -4.44 -24.59 41.23
N GLU A 789 -3.97 -23.54 41.90
CA GLU A 789 -4.48 -22.17 41.82
C GLU A 789 -4.41 -21.58 40.40
N THR A 790 -3.38 -21.94 39.63
CA THR A 790 -3.18 -21.50 38.24
C THR A 790 -4.26 -22.04 37.30
N LYS A 791 -4.98 -23.11 37.69
CA LYS A 791 -6.01 -23.77 36.88
C LYS A 791 -7.05 -22.80 36.34
N THR A 792 -7.46 -21.81 37.13
CA THR A 792 -8.47 -20.81 36.73
C THR A 792 -8.03 -19.96 35.53
N ILE A 793 -6.71 -19.80 35.36
CA ILE A 793 -6.07 -19.00 34.31
C ILE A 793 -5.66 -19.88 33.11
N LEU A 794 -5.23 -21.11 33.38
CA LEU A 794 -4.64 -22.01 32.37
C LEU A 794 -5.64 -22.99 31.74
N ALA A 795 -6.70 -23.41 32.44
CA ALA A 795 -7.69 -24.35 31.91
C ALA A 795 -8.36 -23.91 30.59
N PRO A 796 -8.71 -22.62 30.37
CA PRO A 796 -9.32 -22.18 29.10
C PRO A 796 -8.50 -22.52 27.85
N TYR A 797 -7.16 -22.54 27.95
CA TYR A 797 -6.27 -22.90 26.84
C TYR A 797 -6.23 -24.42 26.58
N LEU A 798 -6.55 -25.25 27.58
CA LEU A 798 -6.68 -26.71 27.43
C LEU A 798 -8.07 -27.13 26.96
N GLU A 799 -9.10 -26.37 27.34
CA GLU A 799 -10.52 -26.68 27.19
C GLU A 799 -11.18 -26.01 25.97
N SER A 800 -10.43 -25.28 25.15
CA SER A 800 -10.88 -24.70 23.86
C SER A 800 -11.39 -25.75 22.86
N ASP A 801 -12.17 -25.34 21.87
CA ASP A 801 -12.69 -26.28 20.84
C ASP A 801 -11.79 -26.42 19.60
N PHE A 802 -10.81 -25.54 19.44
CA PHE A 802 -9.78 -25.62 18.39
C PHE A 802 -8.45 -26.17 18.92
N PHE A 803 -7.58 -26.55 18.00
CA PHE A 803 -6.14 -26.73 18.21
C PHE A 803 -5.40 -26.01 17.07
N LEU A 804 -4.08 -25.83 17.23
CA LEU A 804 -3.24 -25.36 16.13
C LEU A 804 -2.78 -26.56 15.30
N ASP A 805 -3.14 -26.57 14.01
CA ASP A 805 -2.67 -27.58 13.05
C ASP A 805 -1.59 -26.99 12.15
N THR A 806 -0.65 -27.84 11.76
CA THR A 806 0.51 -27.45 10.94
C THR A 806 0.19 -27.63 9.46
N ILE A 807 0.31 -26.59 8.63
CA ILE A 807 0.26 -26.74 7.17
C ILE A 807 1.43 -27.62 6.71
N THR A 808 1.17 -28.60 5.84
CA THR A 808 2.14 -29.55 5.27
C THR A 808 2.40 -29.35 3.79
N SER A 809 1.43 -28.88 3.01
CA SER A 809 1.64 -28.37 1.64
C SER A 809 0.78 -27.14 1.36
N VAL A 810 1.26 -26.31 0.43
CA VAL A 810 0.53 -25.20 -0.20
C VAL A 810 0.82 -25.30 -1.70
N GLU A 811 -0.23 -25.44 -2.50
CA GLU A 811 -0.18 -25.80 -3.92
C GLU A 811 -1.05 -24.85 -4.75
N THR A 812 -0.46 -24.14 -5.71
CA THR A 812 -1.25 -23.42 -6.72
C THR A 812 -1.80 -24.43 -7.73
N ILE A 813 -3.11 -24.42 -7.96
CA ILE A 813 -3.80 -25.31 -8.89
C ILE A 813 -4.53 -24.51 -9.96
N GLU A 814 -4.55 -25.00 -11.20
CA GLU A 814 -5.36 -24.40 -12.26
C GLU A 814 -6.85 -24.76 -12.08
N SER A 815 -7.72 -23.79 -12.35
CA SER A 815 -9.17 -23.99 -12.26
C SER A 815 -9.70 -24.80 -13.44
N ALA A 816 -9.21 -24.53 -14.66
CA ALA A 816 -9.20 -25.40 -15.85
C ALA A 816 -10.40 -26.37 -16.08
N GLY A 817 -11.64 -25.94 -15.82
CA GLY A 817 -12.84 -26.80 -15.91
C GLY A 817 -12.99 -27.86 -14.81
N ARG A 818 -12.08 -27.86 -13.82
CA ARG A 818 -12.15 -28.63 -12.57
C ARG A 818 -13.01 -27.93 -11.52
N TYR A 819 -13.00 -26.61 -11.52
CA TYR A 819 -13.93 -25.75 -10.78
C TYR A 819 -14.57 -24.78 -11.77
N GLU A 820 -15.86 -24.95 -11.99
CA GLU A 820 -16.65 -24.00 -12.80
C GLU A 820 -17.07 -22.80 -11.95
N HIS A 821 -17.44 -23.08 -10.69
CA HIS A 821 -18.00 -22.12 -9.75
C HIS A 821 -17.21 -22.04 -8.43
N VAL A 822 -17.56 -21.04 -7.61
CA VAL A 822 -16.70 -20.46 -6.58
C VAL A 822 -17.63 -19.69 -5.60
N TYR A 823 -17.68 -20.12 -4.32
CA TYR A 823 -18.83 -19.90 -3.43
C TYR A 823 -18.47 -19.15 -2.13
N ASN A 824 -19.32 -18.22 -1.67
CA ASN A 824 -19.12 -17.42 -0.45
C ASN A 824 -20.28 -17.58 0.54
N LEU A 825 -19.99 -17.58 1.85
CA LEU A 825 -20.95 -17.81 2.94
C LEU A 825 -21.06 -16.62 3.89
N SER A 826 -22.29 -16.19 4.17
CA SER A 826 -22.60 -15.03 5.01
C SER A 826 -23.16 -15.46 6.38
N LEU A 827 -22.55 -14.98 7.47
CA LEU A 827 -22.94 -15.28 8.86
C LEU A 827 -23.50 -14.05 9.58
N LEU A 828 -24.49 -14.28 10.45
CA LEU A 828 -25.19 -13.26 11.25
C LEU A 828 -24.26 -12.40 12.12
N ASP A 829 -23.41 -13.04 12.93
CA ASP A 829 -22.77 -12.33 14.05
C ASP A 829 -21.31 -11.93 13.81
N VAL A 830 -20.66 -12.55 12.83
CA VAL A 830 -19.19 -12.67 12.72
C VAL A 830 -18.72 -12.82 11.28
N ASN A 831 -17.62 -12.15 10.95
CA ASN A 831 -17.05 -12.11 9.60
C ASN A 831 -15.99 -13.22 9.36
N SER A 832 -16.28 -14.44 9.82
CA SER A 832 -15.42 -15.62 9.65
C SER A 832 -16.15 -16.93 9.98
N TYR A 833 -15.72 -18.05 9.38
CA TYR A 833 -16.32 -19.39 9.57
C TYR A 833 -15.32 -20.53 9.39
N ILE A 834 -15.74 -21.77 9.68
CA ILE A 834 -14.95 -23.00 9.53
C ILE A 834 -15.20 -23.69 8.18
N ALA A 835 -14.12 -23.88 7.43
CA ALA A 835 -14.03 -24.45 6.08
C ALA A 835 -12.94 -25.55 6.07
N ASN A 836 -13.29 -26.79 5.74
CA ASN A 836 -12.45 -27.99 5.89
C ASN A 836 -11.70 -28.04 7.24
N GLY A 837 -12.42 -27.70 8.31
CA GLY A 837 -11.91 -27.62 9.68
C GLY A 837 -11.12 -26.35 10.03
N ILE A 838 -10.77 -25.49 9.07
CA ILE A 838 -9.87 -24.31 9.17
C ILE A 838 -10.67 -22.99 9.15
N HIS A 839 -10.20 -21.93 9.81
CA HIS A 839 -10.93 -20.66 10.03
C HIS A 839 -10.53 -19.53 9.02
N VAL A 840 -11.49 -18.78 8.43
CA VAL A 840 -11.26 -17.88 7.24
C VAL A 840 -12.06 -16.53 7.21
N LYS A 841 -11.76 -15.52 6.35
CA LYS A 841 -12.22 -14.08 6.42
C LYS A 841 -12.39 -13.26 5.08
N ASN A 842 -13.15 -12.14 5.11
CA ASN A 842 -13.48 -11.21 3.99
C ASN A 842 -12.86 -9.76 4.02
N CYS A 843 -13.06 -8.96 2.94
CA CYS A 843 -12.38 -7.66 2.58
C CYS A 843 -13.21 -6.34 2.72
N GLY A 844 -12.62 -5.13 2.50
CA GLY A 844 -13.36 -3.84 2.23
C GLY A 844 -12.73 -2.50 2.71
N CYS A 845 -12.80 -1.38 1.94
CA CYS A 845 -12.06 -0.11 2.24
C CYS A 845 -12.84 1.25 2.30
N PHE A 846 -14.12 1.30 1.96
CA PHE A 846 -15.05 2.48 1.95
C PHE A 846 -15.35 3.08 3.35
N GLU A 847 -15.83 4.34 3.41
CA GLU A 847 -16.33 4.95 4.67
C GLU A 847 -17.69 4.40 5.11
N CYS A 848 -18.61 4.24 4.17
CA CYS A 848 -19.97 3.75 4.41
C CYS A 848 -20.34 2.69 3.37
N ILE A 849 -21.36 1.89 3.67
CA ILE A 849 -21.94 0.92 2.76
C ILE A 849 -23.42 1.24 2.59
N VAL A 850 -23.85 1.34 1.34
CA VAL A 850 -25.26 1.35 0.96
C VAL A 850 -25.65 -0.07 0.60
N MET A 851 -26.76 -0.57 1.14
CA MET A 851 -27.35 -1.85 0.73
C MET A 851 -28.87 -1.72 0.59
N VAL A 852 -29.43 -2.35 -0.43
CA VAL A 852 -30.88 -2.48 -0.64
C VAL A 852 -31.51 -3.41 0.39
N ILE A 853 -32.66 -3.02 0.95
CA ILE A 853 -33.57 -3.88 1.72
C ILE A 853 -34.85 -4.06 0.88
N PRO A 854 -35.00 -5.18 0.16
CA PRO A 854 -36.12 -5.38 -0.78
C PRO A 854 -37.50 -5.30 -0.12
N GLU A 855 -37.64 -5.80 1.11
CA GLU A 855 -38.89 -5.90 1.87
C GLU A 855 -39.57 -4.54 2.09
N VAL A 856 -38.77 -3.49 2.22
CA VAL A 856 -39.21 -2.10 2.42
C VAL A 856 -38.98 -1.22 1.19
N ASN A 857 -38.62 -1.81 0.05
CA ASN A 857 -38.40 -1.14 -1.24
C ASN A 857 -37.37 0.02 -1.16
N GLY A 858 -36.37 -0.10 -0.29
CA GLY A 858 -35.46 0.98 0.11
C GLY A 858 -34.01 0.56 0.24
N VAL A 859 -33.17 1.45 0.79
CA VAL A 859 -31.77 1.20 1.12
C VAL A 859 -31.46 1.57 2.58
N MET A 860 -30.56 0.83 3.20
CA MET A 860 -29.90 1.21 4.43
C MET A 860 -28.50 1.78 4.17
N VAL A 861 -28.03 2.65 5.06
CA VAL A 861 -26.71 3.28 4.98
C VAL A 861 -25.95 3.09 6.30
N LEU A 862 -24.91 2.26 6.29
CA LEU A 862 -24.13 1.93 7.49
C LEU A 862 -22.71 2.52 7.42
N SER A 863 -22.28 3.19 8.48
CA SER A 863 -20.92 3.74 8.63
C SER A 863 -19.93 2.69 9.13
N ARG A 864 -18.65 2.82 8.74
CA ARG A 864 -17.52 2.10 9.37
C ARG A 864 -17.43 2.34 10.87
N GLU A 865 -17.84 3.53 11.32
CA GLU A 865 -17.78 3.96 12.71
C GLU A 865 -18.89 3.33 13.57
N ASP A 866 -19.85 2.65 12.95
CA ASP A 866 -20.97 1.98 13.60
C ASP A 866 -20.73 0.47 13.72
N THR A 867 -20.63 -0.01 14.96
CA THR A 867 -20.45 -1.43 15.30
C THR A 867 -21.76 -2.15 15.62
N GLY A 868 -22.90 -1.45 15.48
CA GLY A 868 -24.24 -1.98 15.69
C GLY A 868 -24.68 -3.01 14.64
N MET A 869 -25.89 -3.54 14.84
CA MET A 869 -26.57 -4.41 13.88
C MET A 869 -27.51 -3.57 13.02
N THR A 870 -27.57 -3.85 11.72
CA THR A 870 -28.58 -3.26 10.83
C THR A 870 -29.91 -4.04 10.87
N PRO A 871 -31.02 -3.44 10.41
CA PRO A 871 -32.29 -4.13 10.18
C PRO A 871 -32.14 -5.41 9.34
N ALA A 872 -31.24 -5.41 8.36
CA ALA A 872 -30.93 -6.57 7.52
C ALA A 872 -30.08 -7.65 8.24
N GLY A 873 -29.95 -7.59 9.57
CA GLY A 873 -29.24 -8.59 10.38
C GLY A 873 -27.73 -8.64 10.15
N MET A 874 -27.10 -7.55 9.69
CA MET A 874 -25.67 -7.54 9.35
C MET A 874 -24.93 -6.34 9.91
N LYS A 875 -23.70 -6.57 10.39
CA LYS A 875 -22.77 -5.53 10.86
C LYS A 875 -21.92 -5.00 9.70
N PHE A 876 -21.22 -3.88 9.92
CA PHE A 876 -20.38 -3.26 8.89
C PHE A 876 -19.29 -4.20 8.37
N SER A 877 -18.70 -5.03 9.24
CA SER A 877 -17.72 -6.04 8.86
C SER A 877 -18.27 -7.09 7.89
N THR A 878 -19.53 -7.51 8.06
CA THR A 878 -20.20 -8.48 7.17
C THR A 878 -20.50 -7.83 5.81
N LEU A 879 -21.15 -6.67 5.82
CA LEU A 879 -21.50 -5.92 4.61
C LEU A 879 -20.27 -5.48 3.82
N ALA A 880 -19.14 -5.21 4.50
CA ALA A 880 -17.90 -4.82 3.84
C ALA A 880 -17.41 -5.90 2.86
N GLY A 881 -17.53 -7.18 3.27
CA GLY A 881 -17.17 -8.34 2.45
C GLY A 881 -17.99 -8.48 1.17
N MET A 882 -19.16 -7.84 1.09
CA MET A 882 -20.01 -7.79 -0.11
C MET A 882 -19.63 -6.63 -1.05
N ALA A 883 -18.87 -5.64 -0.55
CA ALA A 883 -18.73 -4.32 -1.17
C ALA A 883 -17.30 -3.96 -1.68
N GLY A 884 -16.25 -4.73 -1.36
CA GLY A 884 -14.86 -4.41 -1.77
C GLY A 884 -13.93 -5.62 -1.94
N GLY A 885 -13.20 -5.67 -3.07
CA GLY A 885 -12.40 -6.85 -3.46
C GLY A 885 -12.24 -7.12 -4.97
N GLY A 886 -13.19 -6.74 -5.84
CA GLY A 886 -12.98 -6.73 -7.31
C GLY A 886 -14.11 -7.20 -8.27
N VAL A 887 -15.25 -7.76 -7.80
CA VAL A 887 -16.37 -8.28 -8.64
C VAL A 887 -17.72 -7.58 -8.37
N GLN A 888 -18.32 -6.86 -9.32
CA GLN A 888 -19.49 -5.97 -9.10
C GLN A 888 -20.72 -6.64 -8.44
N THR A 889 -21.28 -6.02 -7.39
CA THR A 889 -22.34 -6.55 -6.52
C THR A 889 -23.64 -5.71 -6.60
N PRO A 890 -24.57 -6.02 -7.52
CA PRO A 890 -25.92 -5.42 -7.56
C PRO A 890 -26.59 -5.31 -6.18
N GLY A 891 -27.09 -4.13 -5.86
CA GLY A 891 -27.77 -3.84 -4.58
C GLY A 891 -26.85 -3.53 -3.40
N VAL A 892 -25.52 -3.60 -3.54
CA VAL A 892 -24.55 -3.24 -2.47
C VAL A 892 -23.41 -2.38 -3.02
N MET A 893 -23.09 -1.27 -2.35
CA MET A 893 -22.05 -0.34 -2.80
C MET A 893 -21.34 0.35 -1.63
N GLY A 894 -20.01 0.30 -1.63
CA GLY A 894 -19.17 1.12 -0.77
C GLY A 894 -19.10 2.57 -1.26
N VAL A 895 -19.25 3.54 -0.36
CA VAL A 895 -19.31 4.97 -0.67
C VAL A 895 -18.52 5.81 0.35
N GLY A 896 -18.14 7.04 -0.04
CA GLY A 896 -17.75 8.09 0.89
C GLY A 896 -19.00 8.76 1.47
N LYS A 897 -18.97 9.20 2.73
CA LYS A 897 -20.18 9.69 3.43
C LYS A 897 -20.81 10.92 2.79
N PHE A 898 -20.01 11.81 2.19
CA PHE A 898 -20.52 12.97 1.46
C PHE A 898 -21.18 12.62 0.11
N TYR A 899 -21.17 11.37 -0.35
CA TYR A 899 -21.98 10.99 -1.51
C TYR A 899 -23.48 10.97 -1.15
N LEU A 900 -23.83 10.69 0.10
CA LEU A 900 -25.21 10.62 0.59
C LEU A 900 -26.00 11.92 0.38
N VAL A 901 -25.31 13.06 0.37
CA VAL A 901 -25.91 14.39 0.22
C VAL A 901 -25.97 14.88 -1.23
N SER A 902 -25.42 14.10 -2.18
CA SER A 902 -25.43 14.41 -3.61
C SER A 902 -26.85 14.43 -4.21
N PRO A 903 -27.15 15.31 -5.18
CA PRO A 903 -28.34 15.19 -6.03
C PRO A 903 -28.34 13.92 -6.89
N LYS A 904 -27.15 13.36 -7.18
CA LYS A 904 -26.97 12.14 -7.99
C LYS A 904 -26.93 10.84 -7.15
N PHE A 905 -27.03 10.93 -5.82
CA PHE A 905 -26.95 9.77 -4.91
C PHE A 905 -27.99 8.70 -5.26
N ILE A 906 -27.57 7.60 -5.89
CA ILE A 906 -28.43 6.52 -6.42
C ILE A 906 -29.68 7.05 -7.17
N SER A 907 -29.53 8.15 -7.92
CA SER A 907 -30.66 8.87 -8.50
C SER A 907 -31.44 8.06 -9.53
N ALA A 908 -30.82 7.07 -10.19
CA ALA A 908 -31.50 6.14 -11.08
C ALA A 908 -32.51 5.23 -10.36
N ASP A 909 -32.24 4.92 -9.08
CA ASP A 909 -33.03 3.96 -8.30
C ASP A 909 -34.10 4.64 -7.41
N GLY A 910 -34.09 5.97 -7.33
CA GLY A 910 -35.04 6.78 -6.55
C GLY A 910 -34.43 7.79 -5.57
N GLY A 911 -33.11 7.94 -5.54
CA GLY A 911 -32.45 9.00 -4.77
C GLY A 911 -32.46 8.77 -3.25
N PHE A 912 -32.16 9.83 -2.50
CA PHE A 912 -32.11 9.81 -1.03
C PHE A 912 -33.45 9.40 -0.37
N LYS A 913 -34.59 9.53 -1.07
CA LYS A 913 -35.92 9.06 -0.62
C LYS A 913 -36.01 7.54 -0.43
N ARG A 914 -35.06 6.78 -0.98
CA ARG A 914 -34.89 5.34 -0.70
C ARG A 914 -34.26 5.05 0.65
N VAL A 915 -33.55 5.99 1.28
CA VAL A 915 -32.86 5.73 2.55
C VAL A 915 -33.90 5.56 3.66
N VAL A 916 -34.07 4.33 4.14
CA VAL A 916 -35.05 3.94 5.17
C VAL A 916 -34.45 3.80 6.56
N TRP A 917 -33.15 3.48 6.63
CA TRP A 917 -32.38 3.34 7.86
C TRP A 917 -30.96 3.87 7.67
N MET A 918 -30.38 4.49 8.68
CA MET A 918 -28.95 4.83 8.70
C MET A 918 -28.31 4.72 10.08
N SER A 919 -27.00 4.54 10.12
CA SER A 919 -26.20 4.64 11.35
C SER A 919 -26.51 5.91 12.14
N SER A 920 -26.73 5.77 13.46
CA SER A 920 -26.98 6.90 14.37
C SER A 920 -25.88 7.97 14.25
N VAL A 921 -24.61 7.53 14.19
CA VAL A 921 -23.46 8.43 14.03
C VAL A 921 -23.48 9.24 12.72
N LEU A 922 -24.06 8.74 11.62
CA LEU A 922 -24.22 9.53 10.39
C LEU A 922 -25.33 10.57 10.55
N LYS A 923 -26.47 10.16 11.13
CA LYS A 923 -27.61 11.05 11.40
C LYS A 923 -27.24 12.18 12.36
N GLU A 924 -26.37 11.91 13.32
CA GLU A 924 -25.84 12.87 14.29
C GLU A 924 -24.74 13.76 13.70
N THR A 925 -23.74 13.20 13.02
CA THR A 925 -22.57 13.98 12.54
C THR A 925 -22.81 14.75 11.24
N MET A 926 -23.83 14.39 10.45
CA MET A 926 -24.20 15.05 9.19
C MET A 926 -25.62 15.66 9.26
N ALA A 927 -26.12 15.94 10.47
CA ALA A 927 -27.51 16.35 10.70
C ALA A 927 -27.95 17.56 9.86
N ALA A 928 -27.08 18.57 9.70
CA ALA A 928 -27.40 19.78 8.95
C ALA A 928 -27.42 19.53 7.43
N GLU A 929 -26.48 18.74 6.93
CA GLU A 929 -26.35 18.41 5.51
C GLU A 929 -27.46 17.46 5.06
N LEU A 930 -27.84 16.48 5.88
CA LEU A 930 -28.97 15.58 5.62
C LEU A 930 -30.31 16.34 5.71
N GLN A 931 -30.44 17.33 6.59
CA GLN A 931 -31.63 18.19 6.63
C GLN A 931 -31.74 19.06 5.36
N ALA A 932 -30.62 19.60 4.86
CA ALA A 932 -30.61 20.33 3.59
C ALA A 932 -31.00 19.44 2.40
N VAL A 933 -30.67 18.14 2.43
CA VAL A 933 -31.18 17.15 1.46
C VAL A 933 -32.69 16.98 1.60
N ALA A 934 -33.20 16.79 2.82
CA ALA A 934 -34.65 16.65 3.08
C ALA A 934 -35.45 17.84 2.48
N GLU A 935 -34.98 19.06 2.71
CA GLU A 935 -35.56 20.28 2.16
C GLU A 935 -35.48 20.35 0.62
N ARG A 936 -34.32 20.04 0.03
CA ARG A 936 -34.14 19.94 -1.44
C ARG A 936 -35.08 18.92 -2.07
N GLU A 937 -35.26 17.79 -1.39
CA GLU A 937 -36.13 16.70 -1.81
C GLU A 937 -37.63 17.05 -1.73
N GLY A 938 -38.00 18.21 -1.19
CA GLY A 938 -39.38 18.64 -1.01
C GLY A 938 -40.07 18.02 0.21
N ASP A 939 -39.30 17.40 1.11
CA ASP A 939 -39.79 16.74 2.32
C ASP A 939 -38.89 17.07 3.52
N PRO A 940 -39.05 18.25 4.15
CA PRO A 940 -38.23 18.68 5.28
C PRO A 940 -38.32 17.79 6.52
N GLY A 941 -39.30 16.88 6.57
CA GLY A 941 -39.47 15.90 7.65
C GLY A 941 -38.96 14.51 7.28
N LEU A 942 -38.15 14.36 6.23
CA LEU A 942 -37.64 13.05 5.81
C LEU A 942 -36.67 12.45 6.82
N VAL A 943 -35.67 13.20 7.29
CA VAL A 943 -34.61 12.68 8.19
C VAL A 943 -35.18 12.13 9.50
N ASP A 944 -36.18 12.78 10.10
CA ASP A 944 -36.87 12.30 11.31
C ASP A 944 -37.58 10.95 11.12
N ARG A 945 -37.84 10.57 9.86
CA ARG A 945 -38.55 9.34 9.48
C ARG A 945 -37.62 8.22 9.01
N ILE A 946 -36.34 8.51 8.77
CA ILE A 946 -35.30 7.50 8.57
C ILE A 946 -34.96 6.89 9.94
N ALA A 947 -35.06 5.58 10.08
CA ALA A 947 -34.73 4.87 11.32
C ALA A 947 -33.21 4.83 11.59
N THR A 948 -32.82 4.55 12.83
CA THR A 948 -31.42 4.31 13.22
C THR A 948 -31.27 3.09 14.11
N GLY A 949 -30.03 2.66 14.38
CA GLY A 949 -29.73 1.60 15.34
C GLY A 949 -30.08 1.95 16.81
N ASN A 950 -30.45 3.20 17.09
CA ASN A 950 -31.04 3.60 18.37
C ASN A 950 -32.56 3.42 18.42
N ASP A 951 -33.22 3.35 17.25
CA ASP A 951 -34.69 3.24 17.13
C ASP A 951 -35.14 1.78 17.01
N LEU A 952 -34.47 0.99 16.17
CA LEU A 952 -34.84 -0.40 15.84
C LEU A 952 -33.68 -1.21 15.23
N SER A 953 -33.77 -2.54 15.26
CA SER A 953 -32.68 -3.46 14.88
C SER A 953 -33.02 -4.59 13.89
N ASP A 954 -34.26 -4.67 13.39
CA ASP A 954 -34.71 -5.69 12.42
C ASP A 954 -35.67 -5.11 11.36
N VAL A 955 -36.03 -5.92 10.36
CA VAL A 955 -36.86 -5.50 9.22
C VAL A 955 -38.34 -5.37 9.57
N ASP A 956 -38.87 -6.13 10.53
CA ASP A 956 -40.30 -6.09 10.86
C ASP A 956 -40.64 -4.82 11.65
N ASP A 957 -39.81 -4.47 12.63
CA ASP A 957 -39.88 -3.16 13.30
C ASP A 957 -39.65 -2.01 12.30
N LEU A 958 -38.77 -2.19 11.29
CA LEU A 958 -38.56 -1.19 10.23
C LEU A 958 -39.83 -1.02 9.38
N ILE A 959 -40.53 -2.09 8.99
CA ILE A 959 -41.80 -2.00 8.25
C ILE A 959 -42.83 -1.19 9.07
N GLN A 960 -43.02 -1.55 10.35
CA GLN A 960 -43.96 -0.82 11.22
C GLN A 960 -43.55 0.65 11.38
N TRP A 961 -42.27 0.94 11.60
CA TRP A 961 -41.76 2.31 11.69
C TRP A 961 -42.04 3.10 10.41
N LEU A 962 -41.79 2.53 9.22
CA LEU A 962 -42.03 3.22 7.96
C LEU A 962 -43.52 3.50 7.74
N GLU A 963 -44.43 2.62 8.18
CA GLU A 963 -45.88 2.86 8.18
C GLU A 963 -46.30 3.95 9.17
N GLU A 964 -45.87 3.86 10.44
CA GLU A 964 -46.18 4.84 11.49
C GLU A 964 -45.68 6.25 11.15
N LYS A 965 -44.46 6.33 10.59
CA LYS A 965 -43.85 7.57 10.13
C LYS A 965 -44.36 8.00 8.75
N GLN A 966 -45.11 7.17 8.03
CA GLN A 966 -45.56 7.44 6.65
C GLN A 966 -44.40 7.78 5.69
N HIS A 967 -43.31 6.99 5.73
CA HIS A 967 -42.11 7.22 4.93
C HIS A 967 -42.41 7.23 3.42
N PRO A 968 -41.79 8.12 2.59
CA PRO A 968 -42.14 8.26 1.17
C PRO A 968 -41.94 6.98 0.35
N VAL A 969 -41.03 6.09 0.77
CA VAL A 969 -40.74 4.81 0.10
C VAL A 969 -41.99 3.95 -0.14
N LEU A 970 -42.99 4.02 0.75
CA LEU A 970 -44.27 3.30 0.67
C LEU A 970 -45.14 3.74 -0.53
N LYS A 971 -44.75 4.80 -1.23
CA LYS A 971 -45.45 5.38 -2.39
C LYS A 971 -44.58 5.38 -3.65
N MET A 972 -43.42 4.72 -3.61
CA MET A 972 -42.48 4.60 -4.74
C MET A 972 -42.64 3.25 -5.44
N GLY A 973 -42.42 3.21 -6.75
CA GLY A 973 -42.35 1.94 -7.51
C GLY A 973 -41.17 1.06 -7.08
N PRO A 974 -41.09 -0.21 -7.54
CA PRO A 974 -40.04 -1.14 -7.13
C PRO A 974 -38.63 -0.64 -7.47
N ILE A 975 -37.69 -0.79 -6.53
CA ILE A 975 -36.29 -0.43 -6.73
C ILE A 975 -35.65 -1.29 -7.82
N GLY A 976 -34.91 -0.67 -8.74
CA GLY A 976 -34.33 -1.33 -9.93
C GLY A 976 -35.30 -1.59 -11.09
N ALA A 977 -36.61 -1.35 -10.95
CA ALA A 977 -37.60 -1.56 -12.03
C ALA A 977 -37.61 -0.47 -13.12
N ALA A 978 -36.49 0.24 -13.32
CA ALA A 978 -36.30 1.23 -14.36
C ALA A 978 -36.11 0.55 -15.74
N GLY A 979 -37.19 -0.03 -16.25
CA GLY A 979 -37.21 -0.85 -17.47
C GLY A 979 -38.37 -0.52 -18.42
N GLU A 980 -39.61 -0.83 -18.02
CA GLU A 980 -40.74 -0.87 -18.97
C GLU A 980 -41.93 0.05 -18.63
N GLU A 981 -42.52 -0.04 -17.43
CA GLU A 981 -43.81 0.65 -17.14
C GLU A 981 -43.71 2.19 -17.15
N ASP A 982 -42.72 2.77 -16.45
CA ASP A 982 -42.55 4.22 -16.37
C ASP A 982 -42.13 4.83 -17.73
N VAL A 983 -41.43 4.04 -18.58
CA VAL A 983 -41.06 4.47 -19.93
C VAL A 983 -42.30 4.57 -20.82
N VAL A 984 -43.24 3.63 -20.71
CA VAL A 984 -44.54 3.72 -21.41
C VAL A 984 -45.36 4.88 -20.87
N ALA A 985 -45.53 5.01 -19.55
CA ALA A 985 -46.32 6.07 -18.94
C ALA A 985 -45.79 7.47 -19.29
N GLN A 986 -44.47 7.67 -19.28
CA GLN A 986 -43.85 8.94 -19.67
C GLN A 986 -43.88 9.15 -21.19
N ALA A 987 -43.72 8.11 -22.02
CA ALA A 987 -43.87 8.21 -23.46
C ALA A 987 -45.30 8.57 -23.88
N GLU A 988 -46.33 8.00 -23.24
CA GLU A 988 -47.73 8.34 -23.47
C GLU A 988 -48.04 9.78 -23.01
N ALA A 989 -47.59 10.17 -21.81
CA ALA A 989 -47.76 11.54 -21.31
C ALA A 989 -46.99 12.60 -22.13
N VAL A 990 -45.90 12.23 -22.82
CA VAL A 990 -45.19 13.07 -23.78
C VAL A 990 -45.91 13.06 -25.14
N ALA A 991 -46.45 11.92 -25.58
CA ALA A 991 -47.20 11.80 -26.83
C ALA A 991 -48.49 12.62 -26.81
N GLU A 992 -49.29 12.57 -25.74
CA GLU A 992 -50.48 13.44 -25.60
C GLU A 992 -50.09 14.93 -25.67
N LYS A 993 -49.03 15.34 -24.97
CA LYS A 993 -48.53 16.72 -24.99
C LYS A 993 -47.95 17.15 -26.33
N ALA A 994 -47.45 16.21 -27.14
CA ALA A 994 -46.99 16.46 -28.50
C ALA A 994 -48.15 16.59 -29.50
N VAL A 995 -49.13 15.67 -29.44
CA VAL A 995 -50.32 15.69 -30.30
C VAL A 995 -51.16 16.96 -30.06
N ALA A 996 -51.24 17.44 -28.82
CA ALA A 996 -51.95 18.66 -28.46
C ALA A 996 -51.32 19.98 -28.98
N LYS A 997 -50.21 19.94 -29.75
CA LYS A 997 -49.42 21.14 -30.12
C LYS A 997 -49.04 21.29 -31.59
N ALA A 998 -49.51 20.41 -32.49
CA ALA A 998 -49.15 20.43 -33.90
C ALA A 998 -50.27 21.00 -34.80
N GLU A 999 -50.22 22.29 -35.13
CA GLU A 999 -50.92 22.80 -36.33
C GLU A 999 -50.17 22.36 -37.61
N PRO A 1000 -50.89 22.03 -38.71
CA PRO A 1000 -50.27 21.40 -39.88
C PRO A 1000 -49.55 22.40 -40.80
N VAL A 1001 -48.25 22.19 -41.01
CA VAL A 1001 -47.45 22.91 -42.01
C VAL A 1001 -47.38 22.12 -43.32
N ALA A 1002 -47.48 22.81 -44.46
CA ALA A 1002 -47.64 22.19 -45.79
C ALA A 1002 -46.38 21.47 -46.32
N ALA A 1003 -46.61 20.45 -47.14
CA ALA A 1003 -45.55 19.58 -47.69
C ALA A 1003 -44.75 20.22 -48.87
N PRO A 1004 -43.45 19.91 -49.01
CA PRO A 1004 -42.62 20.40 -50.12
C PRO A 1004 -42.81 19.60 -51.42
N ALA A 1005 -42.44 20.21 -52.55
CA ALA A 1005 -42.57 19.65 -53.89
C ALA A 1005 -41.43 18.67 -54.28
N PRO A 1006 -41.66 17.71 -55.20
CA PRO A 1006 -40.69 16.68 -55.58
C PRO A 1006 -39.56 17.17 -56.52
N PRO A 1007 -38.40 16.48 -56.57
CA PRO A 1007 -37.25 16.87 -57.38
C PRO A 1007 -37.39 16.49 -58.88
N PRO A 1008 -36.65 17.17 -59.79
CA PRO A 1008 -36.67 16.89 -61.23
C PRO A 1008 -35.85 15.64 -61.63
N ALA A 1009 -36.23 15.03 -62.75
CA ALA A 1009 -35.61 13.81 -63.29
C ALA A 1009 -34.35 14.08 -64.17
N PRO A 1010 -33.43 13.09 -64.30
CA PRO A 1010 -32.17 13.25 -65.05
C PRO A 1010 -32.33 13.13 -66.58
N THR A 1011 -31.35 13.66 -67.33
CA THR A 1011 -31.26 13.57 -68.80
C THR A 1011 -29.95 12.89 -69.27
N PRO A 1012 -29.87 12.29 -70.49
CA PRO A 1012 -28.84 11.29 -70.79
C PRO A 1012 -27.95 11.53 -72.05
N LYS A 1013 -26.64 11.27 -71.90
CA LYS A 1013 -25.67 10.82 -72.95
C LYS A 1013 -25.38 11.80 -74.13
N PRO A 1014 -24.29 11.66 -74.94
CA PRO A 1014 -23.67 10.44 -75.50
C PRO A 1014 -22.15 10.27 -75.19
N ALA A 1015 -21.42 9.50 -76.00
CA ALA A 1015 -20.08 8.96 -75.69
C ALA A 1015 -19.16 8.77 -76.92
N ALA A 1016 -17.87 8.51 -76.64
CA ALA A 1016 -16.77 8.12 -77.55
C ALA A 1016 -16.25 9.23 -78.50
N PRO A 1017 -15.00 9.16 -79.03
CA PRO A 1017 -14.02 8.05 -78.94
C PRO A 1017 -13.57 7.68 -77.52
#